data_AF-A0A7L1KBN1-F1
#
_entry.id   AF-A0A7L1KBN1-F1
#
_cell.length_a   1.000
_cell.length_b   1.000
_cell.length_c   1.000
_cell.angle_alpha   90.00
_cell.angle_beta   90.00
_cell.angle_gamma   90.00
#
_symmetry.space_group_name_H-M   'P 1'
#
loop_
_entity.id
_entity.type
_entity.pdbx_description
1 polymer ?
#
loop_
_entity_poly.entity_id
_entity_poly.type
_entity_poly.pdbx_seq_one_letter_code
_entity_poly.pdbx_strand_id
1 'polypeptide(L)'
;ESKHGGGKNGKKEGLSGSSFFTWFMVIALLGVWTSVAVVWFELVDYEEVLAKAKDFRYNLSEVLQGKLGIYDADGDGDFDVEDAKVLLGKYKHRMILKSVKEAIKEPLKKLREKQESKKEEIKDEEEKKKARKGKDATDRKDKKAVDTNKLKKDSDKAKRDRGKEKEKGLDKNVKSKETTKKSTSEKDGTVQVGKDKETKKITKKKRNKQNYGSLMRNRRLKERSVPAQPPSPDSEETIQPAEKSYVESAKKKKKPKLLNKFDKTIKAELDAAEKLRKKGKVEEALRAFEALVNQYPQSPRARYGLAQSEDDLAEKMRSNEMLQKAINTYDEVVSLPNVPSDLIKLSLKREADRQQFLGRMRGSLVTLQKLVQLFPGDTSFKNDLGVGYLLIGDNSNAKKVYEEVLSLAPNDGFAKVHYGFILKAENKIAESIPYLKEGLESGDPGTDDGRFYFHLGDALQRMGDKEAYRWYELGYQRGHFASVWQRSLYNVKGLKAQPWWTARETGYTELVKSLEKNWKLIRDEGLAVMDKKRSLFLPEDENLREKGDWSQFTLWQQGRKNENACKSVPKTCALLERFPEATGCRRGQIKYSIMHPGTHVWPHTGPTNCRLRMHLGLVIPKEGCRIRCAQENRTWEEGKVLIFDDSFEHEVWQDAGSYRLIFIVDVWHPELSAQQRRTLPAI
;
A
#
# COMPACT_ATOMS: atom_id res chain seq x y z
N GLU A 1 59.87 35.86 -77.30
CA GLU A 1 59.15 36.49 -78.43
C GLU A 1 57.66 36.10 -78.36
N SER A 2 56.88 36.30 -79.43
CA SER A 2 55.73 35.48 -79.90
C SER A 2 54.93 34.64 -78.86
N LYS A 3 53.65 34.93 -78.57
CA LYS A 3 52.40 34.86 -79.39
C LYS A 3 51.61 33.54 -79.22
N HIS A 4 50.32 33.69 -78.88
CA HIS A 4 49.20 32.73 -79.07
C HIS A 4 49.26 31.41 -78.26
N GLY A 5 48.16 30.71 -77.96
CA GLY A 5 46.74 30.95 -78.27
C GLY A 5 45.79 30.17 -77.33
N GLY A 6 44.47 30.22 -77.57
CA GLY A 6 43.45 29.56 -76.71
C GLY A 6 43.32 28.03 -76.90
N GLY A 7 42.46 27.32 -76.17
CA GLY A 7 41.49 27.74 -75.14
C GLY A 7 40.43 26.66 -74.84
N LYS A 8 39.31 27.06 -74.20
CA LYS A 8 38.07 26.31 -73.85
C LYS A 8 38.08 25.38 -72.60
N ASN A 9 37.27 25.78 -71.62
CA ASN A 9 36.29 25.02 -70.82
C ASN A 9 36.74 23.89 -69.86
N GLY A 10 36.25 23.87 -68.61
CA GLY A 10 36.39 22.65 -67.79
C GLY A 10 35.75 22.47 -66.40
N LYS A 11 35.34 23.49 -65.63
CA LYS A 11 34.75 23.37 -64.25
C LYS A 11 35.50 22.51 -63.21
N LYS A 12 36.00 23.15 -62.14
CA LYS A 12 35.50 22.95 -60.76
C LYS A 12 36.12 23.95 -59.80
N GLU A 13 35.31 24.47 -58.88
CA GLU A 13 35.75 25.27 -57.72
C GLU A 13 35.93 24.37 -56.48
N GLY A 14 36.70 24.84 -55.49
CA GLY A 14 36.94 24.14 -54.23
C GLY A 14 38.01 24.85 -53.41
N LEU A 15 37.63 25.87 -52.65
CA LEU A 15 38.55 26.76 -51.93
C LEU A 15 38.69 26.43 -50.43
N SER A 16 39.95 26.45 -49.97
CA SER A 16 40.45 26.80 -48.63
C SER A 16 39.59 26.52 -47.38
N GLY A 17 40.11 25.69 -46.47
CA GLY A 17 39.60 25.53 -45.10
C GLY A 17 40.66 25.86 -44.04
N SER A 18 40.56 27.03 -43.39
CA SER A 18 41.47 27.41 -42.28
C SER A 18 40.88 28.35 -41.20
N SER A 19 39.62 28.78 -41.32
CA SER A 19 39.05 29.84 -40.46
C SER A 19 38.25 29.33 -39.24
N PHE A 20 37.57 28.19 -39.36
CA PHE A 20 36.49 27.82 -38.42
C PHE A 20 36.97 27.36 -37.03
N PHE A 21 38.10 26.65 -36.95
CA PHE A 21 38.60 26.07 -35.70
C PHE A 21 39.13 27.13 -34.72
N THR A 22 39.79 28.16 -35.26
CA THR A 22 40.41 29.25 -34.48
C THR A 22 39.35 30.09 -33.75
N TRP A 23 38.23 30.39 -34.42
CA TRP A 23 37.13 31.16 -33.86
C TRP A 23 36.42 30.41 -32.72
N PHE A 24 36.26 29.09 -32.86
CA PHE A 24 35.66 28.24 -31.82
C PHE A 24 36.49 28.22 -30.53
N MET A 25 37.82 28.19 -30.64
CA MET A 25 38.74 28.31 -29.49
C MET A 25 38.63 29.68 -28.80
N VAL A 26 38.53 30.78 -29.56
CA VAL A 26 38.38 32.13 -29.00
C VAL A 26 37.06 32.27 -28.23
N ILE A 27 35.95 31.73 -28.75
CA ILE A 27 34.65 31.73 -28.04
C ILE A 27 34.69 30.86 -26.79
N ALA A 28 35.31 29.67 -26.86
CA ALA A 28 35.45 28.81 -25.68
C ALA A 28 36.24 29.50 -24.56
N LEU A 29 37.35 30.19 -24.89
CA LEU A 29 38.13 30.97 -23.94
C LEU A 29 37.35 32.16 -23.37
N LEU A 30 36.59 32.90 -24.20
CA LEU A 30 35.71 33.99 -23.72
C LEU A 30 34.60 33.47 -22.77
N GLY A 31 34.04 32.29 -23.02
CA GLY A 31 33.06 31.65 -22.13
C GLY A 31 33.66 31.25 -20.76
N VAL A 32 34.91 30.77 -20.75
CA VAL A 32 35.64 30.50 -19.51
C VAL A 32 35.95 31.80 -18.75
N TRP A 33 36.40 32.86 -19.43
CA TRP A 33 36.69 34.14 -18.77
C TRP A 33 35.44 34.85 -18.22
N THR A 34 34.30 34.77 -18.90
CA THR A 34 33.04 35.34 -18.39
C THR A 34 32.48 34.55 -17.20
N SER A 35 32.58 33.22 -17.20
CA SER A 35 32.17 32.42 -16.03
C SER A 35 33.08 32.62 -14.82
N VAL A 36 34.40 32.76 -15.00
CA VAL A 36 35.33 33.15 -13.91
C VAL A 36 35.01 34.56 -13.39
N ALA A 37 34.69 35.52 -14.27
CA ALA A 37 34.32 36.87 -13.84
C ALA A 37 33.03 36.92 -13.00
N VAL A 38 32.00 36.14 -13.36
CA VAL A 38 30.75 36.06 -12.56
C VAL A 38 31.02 35.54 -11.14
N VAL A 39 31.93 34.57 -10.98
CA VAL A 39 32.32 34.02 -9.67
C VAL A 39 33.22 35.00 -8.89
N TRP A 40 34.14 35.70 -9.54
CA TRP A 40 35.13 36.56 -8.86
C TRP A 40 34.56 37.95 -8.48
N PHE A 41 33.55 38.46 -9.19
CA PHE A 41 32.88 39.73 -8.89
C PHE A 41 31.56 39.59 -8.11
N GLU A 42 31.22 38.39 -7.61
CA GLU A 42 30.00 38.09 -6.85
C GLU A 42 28.70 38.66 -7.47
N LEU A 43 28.63 38.67 -8.82
CA LEU A 43 27.59 39.35 -9.60
C LEU A 43 26.19 38.70 -9.53
N VAL A 44 26.05 37.62 -8.77
CA VAL A 44 24.79 36.90 -8.53
C VAL A 44 24.73 36.52 -7.06
N ASP A 45 23.73 37.04 -6.34
CA ASP A 45 23.42 36.59 -4.98
C ASP A 45 22.80 35.19 -5.04
N TYR A 46 23.66 34.17 -4.90
CA TYR A 46 23.26 32.78 -4.89
C TYR A 46 22.41 32.42 -3.66
N GLU A 47 22.50 33.14 -2.54
CA GLU A 47 21.61 32.90 -1.40
C GLU A 47 20.20 33.41 -1.70
N GLU A 48 20.03 34.59 -2.30
CA GLU A 48 18.71 35.10 -2.69
C GLU A 48 18.08 34.23 -3.80
N VAL A 49 18.87 33.74 -4.76
CA VAL A 49 18.41 32.81 -5.79
C VAL A 49 18.03 31.45 -5.20
N LEU A 50 18.81 30.90 -4.26
CA LEU A 50 18.47 29.65 -3.57
C LEU A 50 17.29 29.82 -2.60
N ALA A 51 17.13 31.00 -1.99
CA ALA A 51 15.97 31.35 -1.19
C ALA A 51 14.71 31.42 -2.06
N LYS A 52 14.73 32.17 -3.18
CA LYS A 52 13.62 32.22 -4.15
C LYS A 52 13.31 30.83 -4.73
N ALA A 53 14.32 30.01 -5.02
CA ALA A 53 14.10 28.64 -5.50
C ALA A 53 13.52 27.70 -4.42
N LYS A 54 13.85 27.90 -3.14
CA LYS A 54 13.19 27.22 -2.01
C LYS A 54 11.76 27.73 -1.84
N ASP A 55 11.53 29.04 -1.81
CA ASP A 55 10.20 29.65 -1.68
C ASP A 55 9.27 29.24 -2.82
N PHE A 56 9.75 29.18 -4.05
CA PHE A 56 8.98 28.67 -5.19
C PHE A 56 8.64 27.18 -5.03
N ARG A 57 9.50 26.39 -4.36
CA ARG A 57 9.28 24.97 -4.06
C ARG A 57 8.33 24.76 -2.87
N TYR A 58 8.36 25.66 -1.88
CA TYR A 58 7.37 25.71 -0.80
C TYR A 58 6.00 26.15 -1.32
N ASN A 59 5.92 27.27 -2.06
CA ASN A 59 4.68 27.71 -2.71
C ASN A 59 4.13 26.64 -3.67
N LEU A 60 4.98 25.92 -4.42
CA LEU A 60 4.51 24.83 -5.28
C LEU A 60 4.05 23.60 -4.46
N SER A 61 4.64 23.33 -3.29
CA SER A 61 4.11 22.33 -2.34
C SER A 61 2.74 22.75 -1.83
N GLU A 62 2.61 23.98 -1.32
CA GLU A 62 1.42 24.55 -0.70
C GLU A 62 0.25 24.69 -1.71
N VAL A 63 0.53 25.14 -2.93
CA VAL A 63 -0.43 25.21 -4.05
C VAL A 63 -0.77 23.83 -4.63
N LEU A 64 0.10 22.83 -4.47
CA LEU A 64 -0.26 21.43 -4.78
C LEU A 64 -1.13 20.86 -3.65
N GLN A 65 -0.75 21.00 -2.38
CA GLN A 65 -1.51 20.55 -1.20
C GLN A 65 -2.93 21.15 -1.21
N GLY A 66 -3.10 22.45 -1.46
CA GLY A 66 -4.43 23.08 -1.63
C GLY A 66 -5.23 22.63 -2.86
N LYS A 67 -4.62 21.95 -3.83
CA LYS A 67 -5.30 21.26 -4.94
C LYS A 67 -5.45 19.75 -4.72
N LEU A 68 -4.83 19.22 -3.67
CA LEU A 68 -4.67 17.81 -3.36
C LEU A 68 -5.47 17.38 -2.12
N GLY A 69 -5.80 18.28 -1.20
CA GLY A 69 -6.71 18.03 -0.06
C GLY A 69 -8.15 17.65 -0.47
N ILE A 70 -8.45 17.58 -1.77
CA ILE A 70 -9.68 17.02 -2.35
C ILE A 70 -9.56 15.50 -2.65
N TYR A 71 -8.36 14.93 -2.48
CA TYR A 71 -7.99 13.53 -2.72
C TYR A 71 -7.49 12.83 -1.47
N ASP A 72 -7.23 13.62 -0.42
CA ASP A 72 -7.25 13.19 0.98
C ASP A 72 -8.28 12.07 1.14
N ALA A 73 -7.77 10.87 1.38
CA ALA A 73 -8.61 9.67 1.43
C ALA A 73 -8.94 9.28 2.88
N ASP A 74 -8.65 10.14 3.87
CA ASP A 74 -8.70 9.75 5.29
C ASP A 74 -9.14 10.85 6.28
N GLY A 75 -9.01 12.13 5.93
CA GLY A 75 -9.39 13.31 6.68
C GLY A 75 -8.21 14.13 7.25
N ASP A 76 -7.02 14.11 6.62
CA ASP A 76 -5.83 14.82 7.12
C ASP A 76 -5.56 16.24 6.55
N GLY A 77 -6.11 16.54 5.38
CA GLY A 77 -5.96 17.81 4.67
C GLY A 77 -4.79 17.93 3.66
N ASP A 78 -3.87 16.97 3.51
CA ASP A 78 -2.83 17.02 2.47
C ASP A 78 -2.35 15.67 1.88
N PHE A 79 -2.83 15.35 0.66
CA PHE A 79 -2.55 14.08 -0.05
C PHE A 79 -1.08 13.64 -0.02
N ASP A 80 -0.85 12.46 0.56
CA ASP A 80 0.48 11.96 0.91
C ASP A 80 0.86 10.62 0.21
N VAL A 81 2.03 10.08 0.57
CA VAL A 81 2.56 8.81 0.06
C VAL A 81 1.88 7.59 0.70
N GLU A 82 1.20 7.69 1.85
CA GLU A 82 0.36 6.64 2.45
C GLU A 82 -1.06 6.62 1.87
N ASP A 83 -1.68 7.77 1.59
CA ASP A 83 -2.88 7.86 0.72
C ASP A 83 -2.66 7.09 -0.58
N ALA A 84 -1.51 7.37 -1.20
CA ALA A 84 -1.10 6.70 -2.42
C ALA A 84 -0.83 5.19 -2.24
N LYS A 85 -0.63 4.68 -1.02
CA LYS A 85 -0.55 3.23 -0.74
C LYS A 85 -1.92 2.61 -0.45
N VAL A 86 -2.85 3.38 0.12
CA VAL A 86 -4.21 2.95 0.45
C VAL A 86 -5.10 2.92 -0.80
N LEU A 87 -4.97 3.89 -1.71
CA LEU A 87 -5.62 3.90 -3.03
C LEU A 87 -5.44 2.60 -3.84
N LEU A 88 -4.38 1.84 -3.56
CA LEU A 88 -4.03 0.60 -4.24
C LEU A 88 -4.34 -0.68 -3.44
N GLY A 89 -5.00 -0.58 -2.30
CA GLY A 89 -5.41 -1.73 -1.47
C GLY A 89 -4.25 -2.56 -0.84
N LYS A 90 -2.99 -2.09 -0.94
CA LYS A 90 -1.80 -2.89 -0.60
C LYS A 90 -1.70 -3.23 0.88
N TYR A 91 -2.38 -2.48 1.74
CA TYR A 91 -2.50 -2.74 3.17
C TYR A 91 -3.10 -4.12 3.49
N LYS A 92 -4.09 -4.61 2.70
CA LYS A 92 -4.67 -5.95 2.92
C LYS A 92 -3.62 -7.05 2.78
N HIS A 93 -2.74 -6.99 1.78
CA HIS A 93 -1.69 -8.01 1.60
C HIS A 93 -0.67 -8.00 2.74
N ARG A 94 -0.27 -6.81 3.22
CA ARG A 94 0.66 -6.65 4.35
C ARG A 94 0.07 -7.14 5.68
N MET A 95 -1.22 -6.92 5.91
CA MET A 95 -1.95 -7.45 7.08
C MET A 95 -2.06 -8.98 7.06
N ILE A 96 -2.45 -9.57 5.92
CA ILE A 96 -2.53 -11.03 5.76
C ILE A 96 -1.16 -11.69 6.00
N LEU A 97 -0.09 -11.15 5.43
CA LEU A 97 1.28 -11.63 5.67
C LEU A 97 1.74 -11.49 7.13
N LYS A 98 1.19 -10.54 7.90
CA LYS A 98 1.48 -10.38 9.33
C LYS A 98 0.72 -11.42 10.16
N SER A 99 -0.59 -11.52 9.96
CA SER A 99 -1.47 -12.50 10.59
C SER A 99 -0.97 -13.95 10.37
N VAL A 100 -0.65 -14.30 9.12
CA VAL A 100 -0.11 -15.62 8.77
C VAL A 100 1.26 -15.87 9.43
N LYS A 101 2.14 -14.87 9.51
CA LYS A 101 3.44 -15.00 10.20
C LYS A 101 3.30 -15.15 11.71
N GLU A 102 2.31 -14.52 12.34
CA GLU A 102 2.05 -14.64 13.77
C GLU A 102 1.37 -15.99 14.09
N ALA A 103 0.37 -16.42 13.32
CA ALA A 103 -0.27 -17.74 13.45
C ALA A 103 0.71 -18.91 13.23
N ILE A 104 1.71 -18.76 12.36
CA ILE A 104 2.75 -19.78 12.11
C ILE A 104 3.87 -19.77 13.17
N LYS A 105 4.06 -18.66 13.90
CA LYS A 105 5.16 -18.45 14.86
C LYS A 105 5.16 -19.49 15.98
N GLU A 106 4.00 -19.78 16.55
CA GLU A 106 3.89 -20.66 17.72
C GLU A 106 3.97 -22.16 17.39
N PRO A 107 3.35 -22.65 16.30
CA PRO A 107 3.63 -23.98 15.76
C PRO A 107 5.13 -24.19 15.46
N LEU A 108 5.82 -23.20 14.86
CA LEU A 108 7.25 -23.32 14.59
C LEU A 108 8.11 -23.35 15.87
N LYS A 109 7.75 -22.60 16.90
CA LYS A 109 8.43 -22.63 18.20
C LYS A 109 8.35 -24.04 18.82
N LYS A 110 7.15 -24.61 18.90
CA LYS A 110 6.90 -25.97 19.42
C LYS A 110 7.57 -27.06 18.57
N LEU A 111 7.65 -26.88 17.24
CA LEU A 111 8.39 -27.78 16.34
C LEU A 111 9.91 -27.71 16.54
N ARG A 112 10.45 -26.52 16.83
CA ARG A 112 11.89 -26.31 17.06
C ARG A 112 12.32 -26.86 18.42
N GLU A 113 11.57 -26.57 19.47
CA GLU A 113 11.76 -27.14 20.81
C GLU A 113 11.77 -28.68 20.76
N LYS A 114 10.84 -29.28 20.00
CA LYS A 114 10.74 -30.73 19.77
C LYS A 114 11.81 -31.32 18.81
N GLN A 115 12.60 -30.48 18.14
CA GLN A 115 13.80 -30.89 17.40
C GLN A 115 15.09 -30.70 18.21
N GLU A 116 15.12 -29.72 19.11
CA GLU A 116 16.23 -29.47 20.02
C GLU A 116 16.23 -30.55 21.13
N SER A 117 15.08 -30.88 21.74
CA SER A 117 14.96 -31.99 22.70
C SER A 117 15.39 -33.34 22.09
N LYS A 118 15.02 -33.63 20.83
CA LYS A 118 15.44 -34.84 20.12
C LYS A 118 16.93 -34.89 19.81
N LYS A 119 17.60 -33.74 19.68
CA LYS A 119 19.08 -33.70 19.54
C LYS A 119 19.78 -33.94 20.86
N GLU A 120 19.16 -33.54 21.97
CA GLU A 120 19.65 -33.84 23.32
C GLU A 120 19.47 -35.33 23.64
N GLU A 121 18.29 -35.93 23.39
CA GLU A 121 18.06 -37.39 23.51
C GLU A 121 19.10 -38.23 22.71
N ILE A 122 19.44 -37.79 21.49
CA ILE A 122 20.43 -38.48 20.64
C ILE A 122 21.86 -38.31 21.19
N LYS A 123 22.22 -37.14 21.73
CA LYS A 123 23.52 -36.94 22.40
C LYS A 123 23.63 -37.80 23.65
N ASP A 124 22.58 -37.83 24.48
CA ASP A 124 22.48 -38.65 25.68
C ASP A 124 22.68 -40.14 25.35
N GLU A 125 22.06 -40.64 24.28
CA GLU A 125 22.30 -41.99 23.77
C GLU A 125 23.76 -42.22 23.34
N GLU A 126 24.39 -41.28 22.63
CA GLU A 126 25.80 -41.42 22.22
C GLU A 126 26.76 -41.39 23.41
N GLU A 127 26.53 -40.53 24.41
CA GLU A 127 27.33 -40.50 25.63
C GLU A 127 27.12 -41.75 26.47
N LYS A 128 25.88 -42.25 26.62
CA LYS A 128 25.60 -43.55 27.27
C LYS A 128 26.25 -44.72 26.52
N LYS A 129 26.35 -44.67 25.18
CA LYS A 129 27.09 -45.66 24.36
C LYS A 129 28.60 -45.57 24.52
N LYS A 130 29.17 -44.36 24.64
CA LYS A 130 30.60 -44.14 24.97
C LYS A 130 30.93 -44.59 26.39
N ALA A 131 30.09 -44.26 27.37
CA ALA A 131 30.26 -44.65 28.77
C ALA A 131 30.19 -46.18 28.98
N ARG A 132 29.37 -46.89 28.20
CA ARG A 132 29.39 -48.37 28.20
C ARG A 132 30.71 -48.93 27.66
N LYS A 133 31.18 -48.46 26.51
CA LYS A 133 32.50 -48.88 25.96
C LYS A 133 33.69 -48.51 26.86
N GLY A 134 33.56 -47.51 27.74
CA GLY A 134 34.58 -47.15 28.72
C GLY A 134 34.69 -48.11 29.92
N LYS A 135 33.64 -48.86 30.26
CA LYS A 135 33.60 -49.68 31.48
C LYS A 135 34.07 -51.14 31.31
N ASP A 136 34.00 -51.70 30.10
CA ASP A 136 34.54 -53.04 29.82
C ASP A 136 36.09 -53.08 29.77
N ALA A 137 36.77 -51.93 29.90
CA ALA A 137 38.22 -51.80 29.81
C ALA A 137 38.95 -51.78 31.18
N THR A 138 38.22 -51.68 32.30
CA THR A 138 38.81 -51.40 33.63
C THR A 138 38.29 -52.31 34.75
N ASP A 139 38.14 -53.61 34.49
CA ASP A 139 37.80 -54.61 35.54
C ASP A 139 38.55 -55.95 35.37
N ARG A 140 39.78 -55.88 34.83
CA ARG A 140 40.75 -57.01 34.79
C ARG A 140 42.19 -56.56 35.07
N LYS A 141 42.39 -55.95 36.23
CA LYS A 141 43.67 -55.95 36.96
C LYS A 141 43.39 -55.90 38.47
N ASP A 142 44.37 -56.35 39.24
CA ASP A 142 44.44 -56.24 40.70
C ASP A 142 43.34 -56.94 41.53
N LYS A 143 43.34 -58.27 41.45
CA LYS A 143 43.06 -59.10 42.64
C LYS A 143 43.91 -60.37 42.71
N LYS A 144 44.78 -60.38 43.73
CA LYS A 144 45.61 -61.48 44.27
C LYS A 144 46.75 -62.03 43.39
N ALA A 145 47.96 -61.69 43.81
CA ALA A 145 49.12 -62.58 43.81
C ALA A 145 49.05 -63.59 44.99
N VAL A 146 50.16 -64.30 45.21
CA VAL A 146 50.45 -65.34 46.24
C VAL A 146 50.07 -66.77 45.83
N ASP A 147 51.11 -67.61 45.82
CA ASP A 147 51.18 -69.00 45.35
C ASP A 147 50.31 -70.04 46.06
N THR A 148 50.09 -71.16 45.38
CA THR A 148 50.28 -72.48 46.03
C THR A 148 50.71 -73.58 45.04
N ASN A 149 51.87 -74.16 45.32
CA ASN A 149 52.49 -75.39 44.76
C ASN A 149 51.89 -76.11 43.53
N LYS A 150 52.65 -76.05 42.41
CA LYS A 150 53.52 -77.17 41.96
C LYS A 150 52.93 -78.60 41.95
N LEU A 151 52.65 -79.11 40.74
CA LEU A 151 52.98 -80.50 40.34
C LEU A 151 53.39 -80.57 38.85
N LYS A 152 54.01 -81.68 38.43
CA LYS A 152 54.65 -81.91 37.11
C LYS A 152 53.60 -82.43 36.07
N LYS A 153 53.84 -82.62 34.76
CA LYS A 153 55.06 -82.71 33.91
C LYS A 153 54.69 -82.59 32.39
N ASP A 154 55.68 -82.39 31.50
CA ASP A 154 55.72 -82.62 30.01
C ASP A 154 54.70 -81.87 29.09
N SER A 155 55.07 -81.12 28.04
CA SER A 155 55.65 -81.42 26.69
C SER A 155 54.61 -81.94 25.67
N ASP A 156 54.58 -81.64 24.35
CA ASP A 156 55.46 -81.01 23.33
C ASP A 156 54.56 -80.33 22.24
N LYS A 157 54.76 -79.10 21.70
CA LYS A 157 55.68 -78.63 20.61
C LYS A 157 55.08 -78.58 19.17
N ALA A 158 55.38 -77.50 18.43
CA ALA A 158 55.23 -77.30 16.95
C ALA A 158 53.79 -77.16 16.38
N LYS A 159 53.50 -76.62 15.16
CA LYS A 159 54.17 -75.70 14.18
C LYS A 159 53.17 -75.33 13.04
N ARG A 160 53.32 -74.14 12.40
CA ARG A 160 53.02 -73.86 10.95
C ARG A 160 51.54 -73.98 10.50
N ASP A 161 51.08 -73.59 9.30
CA ASP A 161 51.52 -72.66 8.23
C ASP A 161 50.29 -72.32 7.31
N ARG A 162 50.40 -71.29 6.46
CA ARG A 162 49.49 -70.91 5.33
C ARG A 162 48.06 -70.45 5.70
N GLY A 163 47.35 -69.65 4.90
CA GLY A 163 47.73 -68.84 3.73
C GLY A 163 47.00 -69.19 2.41
N LYS A 164 46.40 -68.18 1.75
CA LYS A 164 45.67 -68.27 0.45
C LYS A 164 44.37 -69.12 0.51
N GLU A 165 43.42 -69.12 -0.44
CA GLU A 165 43.28 -68.38 -1.71
C GLU A 165 41.80 -68.05 -2.04
N LYS A 166 41.64 -67.30 -3.13
CA LYS A 166 40.46 -66.81 -3.86
C LYS A 166 39.45 -67.85 -4.41
N GLU A 167 38.24 -67.33 -4.67
CA GLU A 167 37.36 -67.52 -5.87
C GLU A 167 36.54 -68.81 -6.15
N LYS A 168 35.34 -68.56 -6.74
CA LYS A 168 34.53 -69.36 -7.72
C LYS A 168 33.62 -70.52 -7.24
N GLY A 169 32.51 -70.72 -7.98
CA GLY A 169 31.45 -71.73 -7.79
C GLY A 169 30.07 -71.06 -7.58
N LEU A 170 28.99 -71.12 -8.40
CA LEU A 170 28.37 -72.15 -9.26
C LEU A 170 27.82 -73.35 -8.45
N ASP A 171 26.58 -73.86 -8.62
CA ASP A 171 25.55 -73.62 -9.66
C ASP A 171 24.14 -74.18 -9.28
N LYS A 172 23.10 -73.92 -10.10
CA LYS A 172 21.78 -74.66 -10.21
C LYS A 172 20.85 -74.57 -8.97
N ASN A 173 19.53 -74.88 -9.00
CA ASN A 173 18.50 -75.25 -10.01
C ASN A 173 17.12 -74.75 -9.44
N VAL A 174 15.98 -74.52 -10.14
CA VAL A 174 15.03 -75.36 -10.91
C VAL A 174 14.05 -74.34 -11.59
N LYS A 175 13.70 -74.39 -12.89
CA LYS A 175 12.43 -74.91 -13.50
C LYS A 175 11.12 -74.52 -12.75
N SER A 176 9.93 -74.26 -13.32
CA SER A 176 9.33 -74.24 -14.69
C SER A 176 7.90 -73.62 -14.55
N LYS A 177 7.06 -73.25 -15.54
CA LYS A 177 7.06 -73.21 -17.02
C LYS A 177 5.89 -72.28 -17.49
N GLU A 178 6.05 -71.58 -18.63
CA GLU A 178 5.12 -71.47 -19.81
C GLU A 178 3.60 -71.12 -19.66
N THR A 179 2.84 -70.55 -20.65
CA THR A 179 3.13 -70.22 -22.08
C THR A 179 2.58 -68.88 -22.67
N THR A 180 1.70 -68.87 -23.69
CA THR A 180 1.82 -68.03 -24.94
C THR A 180 0.49 -67.93 -25.74
N LYS A 181 0.25 -67.16 -26.82
CA LYS A 181 1.06 -66.40 -27.84
C LYS A 181 0.73 -64.87 -27.79
N LYS A 182 1.08 -63.88 -28.66
CA LYS A 182 1.34 -63.69 -30.12
C LYS A 182 0.11 -63.90 -31.07
N SER A 183 -0.11 -63.15 -32.16
CA SER A 183 0.45 -61.87 -32.70
C SER A 183 -0.29 -61.40 -33.98
N THR A 184 -0.05 -60.15 -34.44
CA THR A 184 -0.07 -59.67 -35.88
C THR A 184 -1.41 -59.71 -36.69
N SER A 185 -1.70 -58.92 -37.74
CA SER A 185 -1.16 -57.65 -38.33
C SER A 185 -1.99 -57.18 -39.56
N GLU A 186 -2.08 -55.86 -39.85
CA GLU A 186 -2.47 -55.24 -41.17
C GLU A 186 -3.93 -55.51 -41.70
N LYS A 187 -4.57 -54.79 -42.67
CA LYS A 187 -4.37 -53.48 -43.38
C LYS A 187 -5.68 -52.99 -44.08
N ASP A 188 -5.70 -51.71 -44.49
CA ASP A 188 -6.45 -51.04 -45.61
C ASP A 188 -8.01 -51.09 -45.72
N GLY A 189 -8.65 -50.14 -46.46
CA GLY A 189 -10.09 -50.26 -46.84
C GLY A 189 -11.03 -49.01 -47.01
N THR A 190 -10.57 -47.90 -47.59
CA THR A 190 -11.28 -46.68 -48.10
C THR A 190 -12.83 -46.63 -48.40
N VAL A 191 -13.40 -45.39 -48.30
CA VAL A 191 -14.54 -44.80 -49.09
C VAL A 191 -15.99 -45.06 -48.57
N GLN A 192 -17.08 -44.26 -48.76
CA GLN A 192 -17.40 -43.07 -49.63
C GLN A 192 -18.42 -42.01 -49.03
N VAL A 193 -18.36 -40.79 -49.60
CA VAL A 193 -19.28 -39.60 -49.80
C VAL A 193 -20.75 -39.50 -49.30
N GLY A 194 -21.11 -38.26 -48.86
CA GLY A 194 -22.45 -37.58 -48.92
C GLY A 194 -22.37 -36.22 -48.16
N LYS A 195 -22.56 -35.01 -48.71
CA LYS A 195 -23.79 -34.30 -49.16
C LYS A 195 -24.97 -34.39 -48.17
N ASP A 196 -25.66 -33.31 -47.78
CA ASP A 196 -26.15 -32.21 -48.64
C ASP A 196 -26.07 -30.77 -48.08
N LYS A 197 -26.53 -29.80 -48.89
CA LYS A 197 -26.90 -28.43 -48.50
C LYS A 197 -28.42 -28.26 -48.58
N GLU A 198 -29.04 -27.47 -47.71
CA GLU A 198 -30.15 -26.62 -48.16
C GLU A 198 -30.19 -25.26 -47.46
N THR A 199 -30.77 -24.28 -48.15
CA THR A 199 -30.97 -22.90 -47.69
C THR A 199 -32.45 -22.58 -47.58
N LYS A 200 -32.86 -21.84 -46.55
CA LYS A 200 -34.01 -20.92 -46.69
C LYS A 200 -33.81 -19.64 -45.86
N LYS A 201 -34.64 -18.64 -46.17
CA LYS A 201 -34.46 -17.20 -45.94
C LYS A 201 -35.86 -16.59 -45.75
N ILE A 202 -35.96 -15.35 -45.23
CA ILE A 202 -37.22 -14.57 -45.11
C ILE A 202 -38.06 -15.11 -43.90
N THR A 203 -38.70 -14.30 -43.03
CA THR A 203 -39.46 -13.07 -43.26
C THR A 203 -39.29 -12.00 -42.16
N LYS A 204 -39.45 -10.72 -42.52
CA LYS A 204 -39.65 -9.60 -41.58
C LYS A 204 -41.06 -9.61 -41.00
N LYS A 205 -41.26 -9.06 -39.80
CA LYS A 205 -42.52 -8.35 -39.47
C LYS A 205 -42.27 -7.15 -38.55
N LYS A 206 -42.51 -5.94 -39.05
CA LYS A 206 -42.62 -4.70 -38.27
C LYS A 206 -44.09 -4.45 -37.91
N ARG A 207 -44.37 -4.06 -36.65
CA ARG A 207 -45.42 -3.12 -36.18
C ARG A 207 -45.16 -2.95 -34.67
N ASN A 208 -44.77 -1.82 -34.08
CA ASN A 208 -45.05 -0.37 -34.25
C ASN A 208 -46.25 0.13 -33.42
N LYS A 209 -46.09 1.31 -32.79
CA LYS A 209 -47.04 2.07 -31.92
C LYS A 209 -47.32 1.54 -30.50
N GLN A 210 -47.72 2.35 -29.51
CA GLN A 210 -47.32 3.75 -29.13
C GLN A 210 -48.00 4.18 -27.80
N ASN A 211 -47.27 4.93 -26.96
CA ASN A 211 -47.73 5.96 -25.98
C ASN A 211 -48.70 5.64 -24.81
N TYR A 212 -48.65 6.57 -23.84
CA TYR A 212 -49.48 6.78 -22.63
C TYR A 212 -49.33 5.76 -21.48
N GLY A 213 -49.32 6.15 -20.20
CA GLY A 213 -49.12 7.50 -19.64
C GLY A 213 -50.04 7.87 -18.45
N SER A 214 -49.45 7.96 -17.25
CA SER A 214 -49.99 8.56 -16.01
C SER A 214 -51.28 7.97 -15.42
N LEU A 215 -51.21 7.51 -14.16
CA LEU A 215 -52.28 7.74 -13.17
C LEU A 215 -51.79 7.58 -11.73
N MET A 216 -51.93 8.65 -10.94
CA MET A 216 -51.72 8.69 -9.48
C MET A 216 -53.07 8.62 -8.76
N ARG A 217 -53.19 7.81 -7.70
CA ARG A 217 -53.87 8.18 -6.42
C ARG A 217 -53.90 7.07 -5.36
N ASN A 218 -53.40 7.44 -4.18
CA ASN A 218 -53.99 7.29 -2.85
C ASN A 218 -54.70 5.98 -2.43
N ARG A 219 -54.20 5.37 -1.36
CA ARG A 219 -55.03 5.03 -0.18
C ARG A 219 -54.30 5.39 1.12
N ARG A 220 -55.06 5.74 2.16
CA ARG A 220 -54.57 6.30 3.44
C ARG A 220 -54.54 5.24 4.56
N LEU A 221 -53.50 5.33 5.39
CA LEU A 221 -53.49 5.27 6.87
C LEU A 221 -54.37 4.26 7.63
N LYS A 222 -53.72 3.54 8.55
CA LYS A 222 -54.13 3.48 9.97
C LYS A 222 -52.88 3.38 10.87
N GLU A 223 -53.01 3.69 12.15
CA GLU A 223 -51.90 4.05 13.06
C GLU A 223 -51.75 3.11 14.27
N ARG A 224 -50.55 3.13 14.89
CA ARG A 224 -50.25 2.79 16.32
C ARG A 224 -50.46 1.31 16.72
N SER A 225 -49.86 0.77 17.80
CA SER A 225 -49.00 1.32 18.87
C SER A 225 -47.92 0.31 19.34
N VAL A 226 -47.02 0.74 20.23
CA VAL A 226 -45.94 -0.04 20.90
C VAL A 226 -45.96 0.36 22.39
N PRO A 227 -45.85 -0.58 23.37
CA PRO A 227 -44.59 -0.72 24.15
C PRO A 227 -44.27 -2.09 24.79
N ALA A 228 -43.03 -2.19 25.30
CA ALA A 228 -42.51 -3.03 26.40
C ALA A 228 -41.87 -4.43 26.10
N GLN A 229 -40.94 -4.77 27.01
CA GLN A 229 -40.04 -5.93 27.17
C GLN A 229 -39.91 -6.20 28.70
N PRO A 230 -39.21 -7.26 29.19
CA PRO A 230 -38.90 -8.60 28.65
C PRO A 230 -39.51 -9.70 29.58
N PRO A 231 -39.20 -11.01 29.40
CA PRO A 231 -38.07 -11.61 30.15
C PRO A 231 -37.34 -12.76 29.41
N SER A 232 -36.37 -13.37 30.09
CA SER A 232 -35.64 -14.62 29.78
C SER A 232 -35.36 -15.37 31.12
N PRO A 233 -34.95 -16.66 31.16
CA PRO A 233 -34.35 -17.50 30.11
C PRO A 233 -34.99 -18.92 29.97
N ASP A 234 -34.17 -19.93 29.65
CA ASP A 234 -34.36 -21.39 29.74
C ASP A 234 -35.20 -22.12 28.66
N SER A 235 -34.53 -22.40 27.53
CA SER A 235 -34.45 -23.78 27.01
C SER A 235 -33.17 -24.00 26.19
N GLU A 236 -32.52 -25.15 26.35
CA GLU A 236 -31.37 -25.56 25.52
C GLU A 236 -31.86 -26.34 24.28
N GLU A 237 -31.64 -25.83 23.07
CA GLU A 237 -31.64 -26.65 21.85
C GLU A 237 -30.40 -26.41 20.98
N THR A 238 -29.67 -27.49 20.71
CA THR A 238 -28.36 -27.47 20.07
C THR A 238 -28.46 -27.33 18.54
N ILE A 239 -28.50 -26.10 18.04
CA ILE A 239 -28.43 -25.83 16.59
C ILE A 239 -26.98 -25.72 16.12
N GLN A 240 -26.53 -26.69 15.33
CA GLN A 240 -25.19 -26.70 14.72
C GLN A 240 -25.09 -25.65 13.61
N PRO A 241 -23.94 -24.97 13.44
CA PRO A 241 -23.75 -23.98 12.37
C PRO A 241 -23.68 -24.65 11.00
N ALA A 242 -24.68 -24.40 10.15
CA ALA A 242 -24.73 -24.96 8.80
C ALA A 242 -23.69 -24.32 7.87
N GLU A 243 -22.63 -25.06 7.54
CA GLU A 243 -21.63 -24.67 6.54
C GLU A 243 -22.26 -24.58 5.13
N LYS A 244 -22.74 -23.39 4.76
CA LYS A 244 -23.15 -23.09 3.39
C LYS A 244 -21.91 -22.96 2.50
N SER A 245 -21.49 -24.09 1.95
CA SER A 245 -20.41 -24.20 0.97
C SER A 245 -20.72 -23.38 -0.29
N TYR A 246 -20.03 -22.24 -0.44
CA TYR A 246 -20.00 -21.49 -1.69
C TYR A 246 -19.23 -22.27 -2.74
N VAL A 247 -19.94 -23.11 -3.51
CA VAL A 247 -19.39 -23.75 -4.72
C VAL A 247 -19.27 -22.68 -5.79
N GLU A 248 -18.15 -21.94 -5.76
CA GLU A 248 -17.79 -20.93 -6.75
C GLU A 248 -17.85 -21.54 -8.15
N SER A 249 -18.69 -20.97 -9.04
CA SER A 249 -18.82 -21.40 -10.44
C SER A 249 -17.65 -20.88 -11.30
N ALA A 250 -16.43 -21.18 -10.85
CA ALA A 250 -15.18 -20.69 -11.39
C ALA A 250 -15.02 -21.07 -12.87
N LYS A 251 -15.35 -20.13 -13.76
CA LYS A 251 -14.98 -20.15 -15.18
C LYS A 251 -13.48 -20.42 -15.27
N LYS A 252 -13.09 -21.64 -15.68
CA LYS A 252 -11.69 -22.13 -15.67
C LYS A 252 -10.76 -21.13 -16.39
N LYS A 253 -10.11 -20.25 -15.61
CA LYS A 253 -9.13 -19.28 -16.10
C LYS A 253 -8.02 -20.07 -16.82
N LYS A 254 -7.86 -19.84 -18.12
CA LYS A 254 -6.83 -20.51 -18.94
C LYS A 254 -5.47 -20.18 -18.32
N LYS A 255 -4.61 -21.18 -18.11
CA LYS A 255 -3.25 -20.95 -17.57
C LYS A 255 -2.51 -19.96 -18.51
N PRO A 256 -1.89 -18.90 -17.98
CA PRO A 256 -1.29 -17.87 -18.80
C PRO A 256 -0.12 -18.42 -19.63
N LYS A 257 0.00 -17.96 -20.88
CA LYS A 257 0.99 -18.42 -21.85
C LYS A 257 2.31 -17.67 -21.65
N LEU A 258 3.06 -18.00 -20.61
CA LEU A 258 4.29 -17.30 -20.21
C LEU A 258 5.56 -17.69 -20.99
N LEU A 259 5.45 -18.49 -22.06
CA LEU A 259 6.59 -19.02 -22.83
C LEU A 259 6.41 -18.74 -24.32
N ASN A 260 7.39 -18.10 -24.96
CA ASN A 260 7.39 -17.86 -26.40
C ASN A 260 7.76 -19.14 -27.19
N LYS A 261 8.25 -19.04 -28.44
CA LYS A 261 8.70 -20.23 -29.20
C LYS A 261 10.01 -20.80 -28.65
N PHE A 262 10.93 -19.93 -28.21
CA PHE A 262 12.25 -20.28 -27.69
C PHE A 262 12.16 -20.74 -26.22
N ASP A 263 11.45 -20.03 -25.34
CA ASP A 263 11.35 -20.38 -23.91
C ASP A 263 10.77 -21.80 -23.65
N LYS A 264 10.14 -22.41 -24.66
CA LYS A 264 9.65 -23.78 -24.61
C LYS A 264 10.74 -24.84 -24.74
N THR A 265 11.88 -24.55 -25.38
CA THR A 265 13.00 -25.49 -25.50
C THR A 265 13.76 -25.56 -24.17
N ILE A 266 14.10 -24.40 -23.60
CA ILE A 266 14.76 -24.25 -22.29
C ILE A 266 13.80 -24.37 -21.09
N LYS A 267 12.57 -24.87 -21.29
CA LYS A 267 11.51 -24.93 -20.27
C LYS A 267 11.94 -25.68 -19.00
N ALA A 268 12.73 -26.75 -19.14
CA ALA A 268 13.18 -27.56 -18.00
C ALA A 268 14.07 -26.76 -17.04
N GLU A 269 14.92 -25.90 -17.57
CA GLU A 269 15.84 -25.03 -16.82
C GLU A 269 15.09 -23.87 -16.15
N LEU A 270 14.18 -23.24 -16.90
CA LEU A 270 13.29 -22.20 -16.38
C LEU A 270 12.40 -22.71 -15.23
N ASP A 271 11.85 -23.92 -15.36
CA ASP A 271 11.08 -24.57 -14.28
C ASP A 271 11.97 -24.95 -13.09
N ALA A 272 13.25 -25.29 -13.29
CA ALA A 272 14.18 -25.59 -12.21
C ALA A 272 14.53 -24.34 -11.39
N ALA A 273 14.82 -23.21 -12.05
CA ALA A 273 15.07 -21.93 -11.40
C ALA A 273 13.81 -21.42 -10.66
N GLU A 274 12.63 -21.48 -11.29
CA GLU A 274 11.36 -21.12 -10.66
C GLU A 274 11.02 -22.03 -9.45
N LYS A 275 11.45 -23.30 -9.48
CA LYS A 275 11.31 -24.25 -8.36
C LYS A 275 12.27 -23.95 -7.19
N LEU A 276 13.40 -23.28 -7.42
CA LEU A 276 14.23 -22.72 -6.35
C LEU A 276 13.55 -21.49 -5.73
N ARG A 277 13.03 -20.58 -6.56
CA ARG A 277 12.33 -19.37 -6.13
C ARG A 277 11.13 -19.71 -5.25
N LYS A 278 10.25 -20.61 -5.73
CA LYS A 278 9.08 -21.13 -4.99
C LYS A 278 9.42 -21.93 -3.71
N LYS A 279 10.68 -22.34 -3.51
CA LYS A 279 11.17 -22.95 -2.25
C LYS A 279 11.69 -21.91 -1.25
N GLY A 280 11.65 -20.61 -1.56
CA GLY A 280 12.25 -19.55 -0.74
C GLY A 280 13.78 -19.49 -0.81
N LYS A 281 14.41 -20.24 -1.73
CA LYS A 281 15.86 -20.22 -1.98
C LYS A 281 16.20 -19.07 -2.94
N VAL A 282 15.86 -17.85 -2.53
CA VAL A 282 15.90 -16.64 -3.38
C VAL A 282 17.31 -16.40 -3.94
N GLU A 283 18.35 -16.52 -3.14
CA GLU A 283 19.75 -16.31 -3.55
C GLU A 283 20.32 -17.44 -4.43
N GLU A 284 19.65 -18.59 -4.52
CA GLU A 284 19.98 -19.63 -5.51
C GLU A 284 19.17 -19.42 -6.79
N ALA A 285 17.91 -19.00 -6.67
CA ALA A 285 17.03 -18.67 -7.79
C ALA A 285 17.55 -17.46 -8.58
N LEU A 286 18.00 -16.41 -7.90
CA LEU A 286 18.61 -15.23 -8.51
C LEU A 286 19.79 -15.64 -9.40
N ARG A 287 20.80 -16.30 -8.84
CA ARG A 287 21.99 -16.77 -9.58
C ARG A 287 21.63 -17.74 -10.71
N ALA A 288 20.60 -18.58 -10.55
CA ALA A 288 20.12 -19.44 -11.62
C ALA A 288 19.48 -18.64 -12.77
N PHE A 289 18.68 -17.62 -12.48
CA PHE A 289 18.12 -16.74 -13.52
C PHE A 289 19.15 -15.78 -14.12
N GLU A 290 20.13 -15.29 -13.36
CA GLU A 290 21.28 -14.54 -13.89
C GLU A 290 22.09 -15.38 -14.88
N ALA A 291 22.39 -16.65 -14.54
CA ALA A 291 23.03 -17.59 -15.45
C ALA A 291 22.21 -17.83 -16.73
N LEU A 292 20.89 -18.02 -16.60
CA LEU A 292 19.99 -18.20 -17.75
C LEU A 292 19.83 -16.94 -18.60
N VAL A 293 19.90 -15.74 -18.02
CA VAL A 293 19.91 -14.48 -18.78
C VAL A 293 21.26 -14.28 -19.48
N ASN A 294 22.38 -14.66 -18.88
CA ASN A 294 23.69 -14.60 -19.53
C ASN A 294 23.82 -15.61 -20.69
N GLN A 295 23.28 -16.82 -20.51
CA GLN A 295 23.27 -17.87 -21.53
C GLN A 295 22.22 -17.61 -22.64
N TYR A 296 21.09 -16.99 -22.29
CA TYR A 296 19.98 -16.70 -23.19
C TYR A 296 19.47 -15.25 -23.04
N PRO A 297 20.24 -14.22 -23.47
CA PRO A 297 19.92 -12.80 -23.22
C PRO A 297 18.54 -12.35 -23.74
N GLN A 298 18.05 -13.05 -24.76
CA GLN A 298 16.79 -12.81 -25.47
C GLN A 298 15.59 -13.62 -24.94
N SER A 299 15.72 -14.39 -23.84
CA SER A 299 14.59 -15.11 -23.23
C SER A 299 13.77 -14.19 -22.31
N PRO A 300 12.51 -13.85 -22.65
CA PRO A 300 11.69 -13.01 -21.80
C PRO A 300 11.30 -13.72 -20.50
N ARG A 301 11.14 -15.05 -20.51
CA ARG A 301 10.83 -15.79 -19.28
C ARG A 301 12.01 -15.89 -18.32
N ALA A 302 13.25 -15.99 -18.82
CA ALA A 302 14.44 -15.91 -17.97
C ALA A 302 14.55 -14.53 -17.32
N ARG A 303 14.45 -13.46 -18.12
CA ARG A 303 14.49 -12.05 -17.66
C ARG A 303 13.40 -11.74 -16.62
N TYR A 304 12.19 -12.25 -16.82
CA TYR A 304 11.10 -12.09 -15.85
C TYR A 304 11.34 -12.91 -14.57
N GLY A 305 12.01 -14.07 -14.67
CA GLY A 305 12.42 -14.85 -13.49
C GLY A 305 13.51 -14.18 -12.67
N LEU A 306 14.41 -13.46 -13.33
CA LEU A 306 15.39 -12.58 -12.69
C LEU A 306 14.68 -11.46 -11.91
N ALA A 307 13.84 -10.66 -12.57
CA ALA A 307 13.08 -9.58 -11.94
C ALA A 307 12.26 -10.07 -10.73
N GLN A 308 11.56 -11.21 -10.84
CA GLN A 308 10.83 -11.80 -9.72
C GLN A 308 11.73 -12.23 -8.56
N SER A 309 12.96 -12.67 -8.83
CA SER A 309 13.92 -13.10 -7.81
C SER A 309 14.60 -11.90 -7.12
N GLU A 310 14.78 -10.79 -7.83
CA GLU A 310 15.23 -9.50 -7.29
C GLU A 310 14.15 -8.84 -6.42
N ASP A 311 12.89 -8.94 -6.83
CA ASP A 311 11.71 -8.47 -6.09
C ASP A 311 11.53 -9.27 -4.78
N ASP A 312 11.59 -10.61 -4.85
CA ASP A 312 11.61 -11.48 -3.66
C ASP A 312 12.81 -11.16 -2.73
N LEU A 313 13.98 -10.84 -3.30
CA LEU A 313 15.18 -10.48 -2.53
C LEU A 313 15.05 -9.08 -1.90
N ALA A 314 14.44 -8.14 -2.59
CA ALA A 314 14.14 -6.81 -2.09
C ALA A 314 13.16 -6.87 -0.91
N GLU A 315 12.12 -7.69 -0.97
CA GLU A 315 11.22 -7.91 0.17
C GLU A 315 11.93 -8.65 1.34
N LYS A 316 12.87 -9.56 1.04
CA LYS A 316 13.70 -10.27 2.05
C LYS A 316 14.69 -9.34 2.77
N MET A 317 15.43 -8.52 2.02
CA MET A 317 16.44 -7.58 2.53
C MET A 317 15.83 -6.25 3.02
N ARG A 318 14.59 -5.94 2.62
CA ARG A 318 13.95 -4.62 2.74
C ARG A 318 14.74 -3.49 2.05
N SER A 319 15.36 -3.80 0.90
CA SER A 319 16.17 -2.84 0.14
C SER A 319 15.38 -2.20 -1.01
N ASN A 320 15.21 -0.88 -0.93
CA ASN A 320 14.61 -0.08 -2.01
C ASN A 320 15.50 -0.04 -3.26
N GLU A 321 16.82 -0.20 -3.12
CA GLU A 321 17.77 -0.27 -4.23
C GLU A 321 17.60 -1.57 -5.02
N MET A 322 17.53 -2.71 -4.32
CA MET A 322 17.24 -4.01 -4.95
C MET A 322 15.86 -3.99 -5.62
N LEU A 323 14.87 -3.30 -5.02
CA LEU A 323 13.56 -3.16 -5.63
C LEU A 323 13.60 -2.29 -6.90
N GLN A 324 14.48 -1.29 -6.95
CA GLN A 324 14.68 -0.49 -8.16
C GLN A 324 15.39 -1.30 -9.26
N LYS A 325 16.31 -2.21 -8.92
CA LYS A 325 16.87 -3.17 -9.87
C LYS A 325 15.75 -4.02 -10.50
N ALA A 326 14.90 -4.63 -9.67
CA ALA A 326 13.76 -5.41 -10.12
C ALA A 326 12.80 -4.62 -11.04
N ILE A 327 12.49 -3.36 -10.70
CA ILE A 327 11.67 -2.47 -11.55
C ILE A 327 12.29 -2.28 -12.94
N ASN A 328 13.59 -2.01 -13.02
CA ASN A 328 14.28 -1.87 -14.31
C ASN A 328 14.18 -3.17 -15.13
N THR A 329 14.44 -4.31 -14.48
CA THR A 329 14.42 -5.63 -15.15
C THR A 329 13.00 -6.06 -15.55
N TYR A 330 11.93 -5.58 -14.90
CA TYR A 330 10.55 -5.77 -15.38
C TYR A 330 10.25 -5.00 -16.68
N ASP A 331 10.85 -3.83 -16.92
CA ASP A 331 10.71 -3.10 -18.20
C ASP A 331 11.59 -3.70 -19.30
N GLU A 332 12.78 -4.21 -18.95
CA GLU A 332 13.64 -4.98 -19.87
C GLU A 332 12.88 -6.17 -20.47
N VAL A 333 12.08 -6.90 -19.69
CA VAL A 333 11.22 -8.02 -20.18
C VAL A 333 10.33 -7.60 -21.34
N VAL A 334 9.79 -6.37 -21.30
CA VAL A 334 8.84 -5.84 -22.29
C VAL A 334 9.56 -5.33 -23.55
N SER A 335 10.84 -4.97 -23.41
CA SER A 335 11.71 -4.50 -24.50
C SER A 335 12.36 -5.64 -25.31
N LEU A 336 12.20 -6.90 -24.89
CA LEU A 336 12.71 -8.09 -25.59
C LEU A 336 11.85 -8.48 -26.82
N PRO A 337 12.39 -9.26 -27.77
CA PRO A 337 11.63 -9.73 -28.93
C PRO A 337 10.71 -10.91 -28.57
N ASN A 338 9.57 -11.01 -29.29
CA ASN A 338 8.63 -12.13 -29.19
C ASN A 338 8.09 -12.42 -27.76
N VAL A 339 7.90 -11.39 -26.94
CA VAL A 339 7.33 -11.54 -25.58
C VAL A 339 5.86 -12.00 -25.67
N PRO A 340 5.43 -13.01 -24.90
CA PRO A 340 4.02 -13.39 -24.85
C PRO A 340 3.15 -12.31 -24.20
N SER A 341 1.94 -12.08 -24.73
CA SER A 341 0.97 -11.09 -24.22
C SER A 341 0.77 -11.18 -22.71
N ASP A 342 0.61 -12.39 -22.19
CA ASP A 342 0.31 -12.65 -20.79
C ASP A 342 1.51 -12.35 -19.88
N LEU A 343 2.72 -12.39 -20.43
CA LEU A 343 3.95 -12.04 -19.72
C LEU A 343 4.15 -10.52 -19.69
N ILE A 344 3.88 -9.81 -20.80
CA ILE A 344 3.87 -8.33 -20.84
C ILE A 344 2.89 -7.77 -19.78
N LYS A 345 1.66 -8.31 -19.74
CA LYS A 345 0.64 -7.94 -18.75
C LYS A 345 1.13 -8.07 -17.31
N LEU A 346 1.79 -9.18 -16.98
CA LEU A 346 2.31 -9.42 -15.63
C LEU A 346 3.52 -8.54 -15.30
N SER A 347 4.43 -8.32 -16.25
CA SER A 347 5.62 -7.49 -16.07
C SER A 347 5.22 -6.04 -15.78
N LEU A 348 4.47 -5.39 -16.68
CA LEU A 348 4.06 -3.99 -16.52
C LEU A 348 3.17 -3.78 -15.28
N LYS A 349 2.25 -4.72 -14.96
CA LYS A 349 1.40 -4.58 -13.76
C LYS A 349 2.21 -4.72 -12.46
N ARG A 350 3.23 -5.58 -12.42
CA ARG A 350 4.11 -5.68 -11.24
C ARG A 350 5.09 -4.51 -11.16
N GLU A 351 5.63 -4.07 -12.29
CA GLU A 351 6.47 -2.87 -12.39
C GLU A 351 5.75 -1.63 -11.83
N ALA A 352 4.54 -1.34 -12.30
CA ALA A 352 3.71 -0.25 -11.79
C ALA A 352 3.42 -0.40 -10.28
N ASP A 353 3.08 -1.60 -9.81
CA ASP A 353 2.89 -1.90 -8.38
C ASP A 353 4.16 -1.57 -7.55
N ARG A 354 5.34 -1.96 -8.02
CA ARG A 354 6.60 -1.72 -7.32
C ARG A 354 7.03 -0.25 -7.39
N GLN A 355 6.80 0.44 -8.50
CA GLN A 355 7.04 1.88 -8.63
C GLN A 355 6.19 2.69 -7.64
N GLN A 356 4.89 2.39 -7.54
CA GLN A 356 3.99 3.02 -6.55
C GLN A 356 4.47 2.75 -5.11
N PHE A 357 4.91 1.52 -4.81
CA PHE A 357 5.44 1.19 -3.49
C PHE A 357 6.68 2.04 -3.10
N LEU A 358 7.50 2.43 -4.08
CA LEU A 358 8.63 3.36 -3.92
C LEU A 358 8.26 4.85 -4.02
N GLY A 359 6.97 5.22 -4.02
CA GLY A 359 6.55 6.63 -4.16
C GLY A 359 6.59 7.18 -5.60
N ARG A 360 6.96 6.37 -6.60
CA ARG A 360 7.21 6.81 -7.99
C ARG A 360 5.93 6.89 -8.83
N MET A 361 4.92 7.61 -8.34
CA MET A 361 3.56 7.63 -8.92
C MET A 361 3.53 8.05 -10.40
N ARG A 362 4.30 9.09 -10.77
CA ARG A 362 4.41 9.51 -12.19
C ARG A 362 5.03 8.46 -13.11
N GLY A 363 5.98 7.66 -12.61
CA GLY A 363 6.55 6.54 -13.37
C GLY A 363 5.50 5.44 -13.59
N SER A 364 4.81 5.06 -12.51
CA SER A 364 3.70 4.11 -12.58
C SER A 364 2.60 4.55 -13.53
N LEU A 365 2.27 5.84 -13.59
CA LEU A 365 1.26 6.35 -14.52
C LEU A 365 1.66 6.09 -15.99
N VAL A 366 2.92 6.32 -16.35
CA VAL A 366 3.44 6.02 -17.70
C VAL A 366 3.39 4.52 -17.99
N THR A 367 3.78 3.67 -17.04
CA THR A 367 3.72 2.20 -17.17
C THR A 367 2.28 1.69 -17.29
N LEU A 368 1.32 2.32 -16.59
CA LEU A 368 -0.12 2.01 -16.72
C LEU A 368 -0.71 2.50 -18.05
N GLN A 369 -0.31 3.68 -18.53
CA GLN A 369 -0.67 4.16 -19.87
C GLN A 369 -0.15 3.22 -20.96
N LYS A 370 1.13 2.79 -20.87
CA LYS A 370 1.75 1.77 -21.73
C LYS A 370 0.97 0.44 -21.69
N LEU A 371 0.54 0.00 -20.52
CA LEU A 371 -0.27 -1.21 -20.35
C LEU A 371 -1.66 -1.10 -20.99
N VAL A 372 -2.36 0.03 -20.85
CA VAL A 372 -3.68 0.25 -21.47
C VAL A 372 -3.56 0.41 -23.00
N GLN A 373 -2.53 1.09 -23.50
CA GLN A 373 -2.27 1.20 -24.95
C GLN A 373 -2.04 -0.16 -25.62
N LEU A 374 -1.33 -1.08 -24.94
CA LEU A 374 -1.07 -2.43 -25.44
C LEU A 374 -2.30 -3.36 -25.31
N PHE A 375 -3.23 -3.08 -24.40
CA PHE A 375 -4.40 -3.94 -24.14
C PHE A 375 -5.70 -3.13 -23.93
N PRO A 376 -6.16 -2.34 -24.92
CA PRO A 376 -7.23 -1.35 -24.74
C PRO A 376 -8.63 -1.93 -24.45
N GLY A 377 -8.81 -3.24 -24.63
CA GLY A 377 -10.04 -3.98 -24.30
C GLY A 377 -10.06 -4.62 -22.90
N ASP A 378 -9.07 -4.36 -22.04
CA ASP A 378 -8.98 -4.92 -20.68
C ASP A 378 -9.37 -3.85 -19.64
N THR A 379 -10.62 -3.88 -19.15
CA THR A 379 -11.15 -2.87 -18.21
C THR A 379 -10.37 -2.85 -16.89
N SER A 380 -9.77 -3.96 -16.46
CA SER A 380 -8.95 -3.99 -15.24
C SER A 380 -7.77 -3.03 -15.32
N PHE A 381 -7.17 -2.84 -16.49
CA PHE A 381 -6.01 -1.94 -16.64
C PHE A 381 -6.45 -0.47 -16.76
N LYS A 382 -7.65 -0.21 -17.27
CA LYS A 382 -8.26 1.12 -17.19
C LYS A 382 -8.61 1.47 -15.74
N ASN A 383 -9.15 0.52 -14.98
CA ASN A 383 -9.34 0.67 -13.54
C ASN A 383 -8.02 0.92 -12.79
N ASP A 384 -6.94 0.16 -13.07
CA ASP A 384 -5.61 0.42 -12.50
C ASP A 384 -5.08 1.81 -12.90
N LEU A 385 -5.30 2.25 -14.14
CA LEU A 385 -4.91 3.57 -14.66
C LEU A 385 -5.72 4.72 -14.02
N GLY A 386 -7.01 4.51 -13.77
CA GLY A 386 -7.86 5.45 -13.04
C GLY A 386 -7.34 5.71 -11.63
N VAL A 387 -6.93 4.64 -10.92
CA VAL A 387 -6.19 4.78 -9.66
C VAL A 387 -4.87 5.51 -9.91
N GLY A 388 -4.12 5.16 -10.97
CA GLY A 388 -2.90 5.85 -11.40
C GLY A 388 -3.01 7.38 -11.50
N TYR A 389 -4.17 7.91 -11.90
CA TYR A 389 -4.44 9.36 -11.92
C TYR A 389 -4.85 9.92 -10.55
N LEU A 390 -5.64 9.17 -9.75
CA LEU A 390 -5.93 9.56 -8.35
C LEU A 390 -4.64 9.67 -7.53
N LEU A 391 -3.66 8.77 -7.75
CA LEU A 391 -2.34 8.75 -7.11
C LEU A 391 -1.45 9.99 -7.38
N ILE A 392 -1.89 10.91 -8.23
CA ILE A 392 -1.17 12.17 -8.53
C ILE A 392 -2.07 13.41 -8.42
N GLY A 393 -3.29 13.28 -7.91
CA GLY A 393 -4.23 14.40 -7.81
C GLY A 393 -4.91 14.81 -9.12
N ASP A 394 -5.22 13.85 -10.00
CA ASP A 394 -5.83 14.11 -11.32
C ASP A 394 -7.22 13.48 -11.45
N ASN A 395 -8.20 13.98 -10.69
CA ASN A 395 -9.62 13.62 -10.80
C ASN A 395 -10.10 13.85 -12.24
N SER A 396 -9.63 14.91 -12.90
CA SER A 396 -10.07 15.27 -14.25
C SER A 396 -9.77 14.19 -15.29
N ASN A 397 -8.67 13.44 -15.16
CA ASN A 397 -8.39 12.30 -16.04
C ASN A 397 -8.78 10.95 -15.43
N ALA A 398 -8.70 10.77 -14.10
CA ALA A 398 -9.25 9.58 -13.43
C ALA A 398 -10.73 9.38 -13.77
N LYS A 399 -11.52 10.46 -13.71
CA LYS A 399 -12.95 10.47 -14.00
C LYS A 399 -13.25 10.00 -15.42
N LYS A 400 -12.58 10.59 -16.44
CA LYS A 400 -12.74 10.19 -17.85
C LYS A 400 -12.44 8.72 -18.07
N VAL A 401 -11.46 8.17 -17.35
CA VAL A 401 -11.12 6.74 -17.43
C VAL A 401 -12.23 5.88 -16.83
N TYR A 402 -12.82 6.26 -15.69
CA TYR A 402 -13.97 5.54 -15.13
C TYR A 402 -15.28 5.75 -15.91
N GLU A 403 -15.50 6.92 -16.52
CA GLU A 403 -16.58 7.17 -17.49
C GLU A 403 -16.44 6.24 -18.70
N GLU A 404 -15.22 6.09 -19.24
CA GLU A 404 -14.93 5.15 -20.32
C GLU A 404 -15.19 3.69 -19.88
N VAL A 405 -14.72 3.27 -18.70
CA VAL A 405 -14.98 1.92 -18.18
C VAL A 405 -16.47 1.67 -17.98
N LEU A 406 -17.21 2.59 -17.36
CA LEU A 406 -18.65 2.45 -17.13
C LEU A 406 -19.45 2.48 -18.44
N SER A 407 -18.96 3.13 -19.50
CA SER A 407 -19.57 3.06 -20.83
C SER A 407 -19.42 1.68 -21.50
N LEU A 408 -18.34 0.95 -21.17
CA LEU A 408 -18.04 -0.39 -21.71
C LEU A 408 -18.57 -1.52 -20.81
N ALA A 409 -18.61 -1.29 -19.50
CA ALA A 409 -19.03 -2.23 -18.47
C ALA A 409 -19.84 -1.50 -17.36
N PRO A 410 -21.13 -1.19 -17.59
CA PRO A 410 -21.96 -0.43 -16.65
C PRO A 410 -22.17 -1.06 -15.26
N ASN A 411 -21.71 -2.29 -15.06
CA ASN A 411 -21.82 -3.05 -13.82
C ASN A 411 -20.46 -3.29 -13.13
N ASP A 412 -19.36 -2.69 -13.62
CA ASP A 412 -18.02 -2.79 -13.00
C ASP A 412 -18.02 -2.06 -11.65
N GLY A 413 -18.10 -2.82 -10.55
CA GLY A 413 -18.28 -2.27 -9.20
C GLY A 413 -17.08 -1.44 -8.75
N PHE A 414 -15.88 -1.82 -9.19
CA PHE A 414 -14.65 -1.09 -8.92
C PHE A 414 -14.67 0.29 -9.57
N ALA A 415 -15.10 0.40 -10.82
CA ALA A 415 -15.29 1.68 -11.49
C ALA A 415 -16.38 2.52 -10.82
N LYS A 416 -17.49 1.91 -10.36
CA LYS A 416 -18.55 2.62 -9.63
C LYS A 416 -18.06 3.26 -8.33
N VAL A 417 -17.37 2.52 -7.45
CA VAL A 417 -16.90 3.11 -6.17
C VAL A 417 -15.91 4.25 -6.37
N HIS A 418 -15.00 4.16 -7.36
CA HIS A 418 -14.04 5.22 -7.64
C HIS A 418 -14.69 6.43 -8.35
N TYR A 419 -15.62 6.21 -9.28
CA TYR A 419 -16.37 7.31 -9.89
C TYR A 419 -17.25 8.05 -8.86
N GLY A 420 -17.90 7.32 -7.95
CA GLY A 420 -18.64 7.89 -6.83
C GLY A 420 -17.75 8.69 -5.87
N PHE A 421 -16.56 8.17 -5.53
CA PHE A 421 -15.54 8.91 -4.76
C PHE A 421 -15.17 10.24 -5.44
N ILE A 422 -14.90 10.23 -6.75
CA ILE A 422 -14.56 11.44 -7.51
C ILE A 422 -15.73 12.44 -7.54
N LEU A 423 -16.97 11.97 -7.73
CA LEU A 423 -18.15 12.85 -7.66
C LEU A 423 -18.28 13.51 -6.28
N LYS A 424 -18.01 12.78 -5.20
CA LYS A 424 -18.02 13.35 -3.85
C LYS A 424 -16.90 14.40 -3.66
N ALA A 425 -15.71 14.15 -4.21
CA ALA A 425 -14.61 15.12 -4.23
C ALA A 425 -14.96 16.39 -5.06
N GLU A 426 -15.70 16.25 -6.16
CA GLU A 426 -16.32 17.37 -6.90
C GLU A 426 -17.50 18.04 -6.14
N ASN A 427 -17.72 17.71 -4.87
CA ASN A 427 -18.84 18.15 -4.02
C ASN A 427 -20.24 17.78 -4.56
N LYS A 428 -20.34 16.82 -5.48
CA LYS A 428 -21.61 16.31 -6.05
C LYS A 428 -22.18 15.20 -5.18
N ILE A 429 -22.49 15.57 -3.94
CA ILE A 429 -22.87 14.64 -2.86
C ILE A 429 -24.02 13.72 -3.29
N ALA A 430 -25.13 14.27 -3.79
CA ALA A 430 -26.29 13.48 -4.22
C ALA A 430 -26.00 12.54 -5.41
N GLU A 431 -25.12 12.93 -6.34
CA GLU A 431 -24.72 12.10 -7.48
C GLU A 431 -23.78 10.96 -7.05
N SER A 432 -22.95 11.17 -6.03
CA SER A 432 -21.97 10.17 -5.55
C SER A 432 -22.60 8.94 -4.89
N ILE A 433 -23.70 9.13 -4.16
CA ILE A 433 -24.37 8.11 -3.33
C ILE A 433 -24.73 6.83 -4.10
N PRO A 434 -25.46 6.87 -5.25
CA PRO A 434 -25.81 5.65 -5.99
C PRO A 434 -24.58 4.87 -6.47
N TYR A 435 -23.55 5.55 -6.99
CA TYR A 435 -22.33 4.89 -7.47
C TYR A 435 -21.53 4.26 -6.33
N LEU A 436 -21.38 4.94 -5.19
CA LEU A 436 -20.75 4.38 -4.00
C LEU A 436 -21.54 3.16 -3.47
N LYS A 437 -22.88 3.27 -3.39
CA LYS A 437 -23.76 2.21 -2.88
C LYS A 437 -23.78 0.98 -3.79
N GLU A 438 -24.10 1.14 -5.08
CA GLU A 438 -24.09 0.02 -6.04
C GLU A 438 -22.70 -0.60 -6.19
N GLY A 439 -21.64 0.21 -6.11
CA GLY A 439 -20.27 -0.27 -6.11
C GLY A 439 -19.95 -1.15 -4.90
N LEU A 440 -20.33 -0.72 -3.68
CA LEU A 440 -20.17 -1.52 -2.45
C LEU A 440 -21.05 -2.78 -2.43
N GLU A 441 -22.27 -2.70 -2.98
CA GLU A 441 -23.22 -3.82 -3.05
C GLU A 441 -22.83 -4.87 -4.09
N SER A 442 -22.00 -4.53 -5.08
CA SER A 442 -21.48 -5.48 -6.09
C SER A 442 -20.62 -6.60 -5.51
N GLY A 443 -19.86 -6.31 -4.44
CA GLY A 443 -18.82 -7.22 -3.91
C GLY A 443 -17.59 -7.40 -4.81
N ASP A 444 -17.43 -6.61 -5.88
CA ASP A 444 -16.30 -6.77 -6.82
C ASP A 444 -14.93 -6.59 -6.15
N PRO A 445 -13.86 -7.27 -6.60
CA PRO A 445 -12.54 -7.19 -5.99
C PRO A 445 -11.99 -5.75 -5.94
N GLY A 446 -11.84 -5.22 -4.73
CA GLY A 446 -11.37 -3.84 -4.49
C GLY A 446 -12.47 -2.84 -4.13
N THR A 447 -13.75 -3.23 -4.15
CA THR A 447 -14.86 -2.40 -3.64
C THR A 447 -14.96 -2.43 -2.12
N ASP A 448 -14.61 -3.56 -1.50
CA ASP A 448 -14.55 -3.70 -0.05
C ASP A 448 -13.33 -2.94 0.54
N ASP A 449 -13.50 -1.64 0.76
CA ASP A 449 -12.48 -0.73 1.30
C ASP A 449 -13.15 0.34 2.19
N GLY A 450 -12.56 0.61 3.36
CA GLY A 450 -13.10 1.51 4.38
C GLY A 450 -13.40 2.93 3.88
N ARG A 451 -12.65 3.41 2.88
CA ARG A 451 -12.87 4.74 2.28
C ARG A 451 -14.25 4.88 1.66
N PHE A 452 -14.70 3.88 0.92
CA PHE A 452 -16.01 3.94 0.26
C PHE A 452 -17.16 3.85 1.27
N TYR A 453 -16.99 3.07 2.35
CA TYR A 453 -17.91 3.07 3.49
C TYR A 453 -17.95 4.44 4.19
N PHE A 454 -16.79 5.05 4.42
CA PHE A 454 -16.67 6.33 5.09
C PHE A 454 -17.34 7.45 4.28
N HIS A 455 -16.99 7.55 3.01
CA HIS A 455 -17.50 8.58 2.11
C HIS A 455 -18.97 8.40 1.72
N LEU A 456 -19.48 7.16 1.63
CA LEU A 456 -20.92 6.93 1.47
C LEU A 456 -21.70 7.39 2.71
N GLY A 457 -21.21 7.07 3.92
CA GLY A 457 -21.83 7.52 5.15
C GLY A 457 -21.82 9.04 5.31
N ASP A 458 -20.69 9.70 5.02
CA ASP A 458 -20.59 11.18 5.04
C ASP A 458 -21.52 11.82 4.00
N ALA A 459 -21.55 11.29 2.77
CA ALA A 459 -22.47 11.76 1.75
C ALA A 459 -23.94 11.62 2.15
N LEU A 460 -24.32 10.50 2.79
CA LEU A 460 -25.65 10.29 3.34
C LEU A 460 -25.95 11.25 4.52
N GLN A 461 -25.00 11.48 5.43
CA GLN A 461 -25.16 12.45 6.54
C GLN A 461 -25.39 13.88 6.04
N ARG A 462 -24.62 14.34 5.05
CA ARG A 462 -24.79 15.66 4.41
C ARG A 462 -26.15 15.81 3.70
N MET A 463 -26.75 14.72 3.24
CA MET A 463 -28.10 14.69 2.68
C MET A 463 -29.21 14.49 3.74
N GLY A 464 -28.85 14.36 5.03
CA GLY A 464 -29.78 14.10 6.13
C GLY A 464 -30.32 12.67 6.20
N ASP A 465 -29.75 11.73 5.44
CA ASP A 465 -30.19 10.34 5.38
C ASP A 465 -29.62 9.52 6.54
N LYS A 466 -30.53 8.88 7.29
CA LYS A 466 -30.22 8.02 8.44
C LYS A 466 -29.65 6.67 8.04
N GLU A 467 -29.70 6.28 6.75
CA GLU A 467 -29.03 5.07 6.26
C GLU A 467 -27.50 5.13 6.44
N ALA A 468 -26.91 6.32 6.60
CA ALA A 468 -25.47 6.51 6.85
C ALA A 468 -24.92 5.59 7.96
N TYR A 469 -25.63 5.50 9.09
CA TYR A 469 -25.21 4.69 10.23
C TYR A 469 -25.30 3.18 9.97
N ARG A 470 -26.14 2.74 9.02
CA ARG A 470 -26.17 1.35 8.53
C ARG A 470 -24.89 1.01 7.76
N TRP A 471 -24.36 1.97 7.01
CA TRP A 471 -23.10 1.83 6.26
C TRP A 471 -21.88 1.89 7.17
N TYR A 472 -21.91 2.71 8.23
CA TYR A 472 -20.87 2.70 9.27
C TYR A 472 -20.85 1.40 10.08
N GLU A 473 -22.01 0.87 10.48
CA GLU A 473 -22.12 -0.43 11.13
C GLU A 473 -21.61 -1.56 10.22
N LEU A 474 -21.97 -1.57 8.94
CA LEU A 474 -21.46 -2.56 7.98
C LEU A 474 -19.93 -2.44 7.77
N GLY A 475 -19.39 -1.21 7.75
CA GLY A 475 -17.94 -0.97 7.68
C GLY A 475 -17.20 -1.46 8.92
N TYR A 476 -17.78 -1.27 10.11
CA TYR A 476 -17.29 -1.82 11.37
C TYR A 476 -17.33 -3.36 11.38
N GLN A 477 -18.45 -3.98 11.00
CA GLN A 477 -18.60 -5.44 10.92
C GLN A 477 -17.61 -6.11 9.95
N ARG A 478 -17.21 -5.40 8.87
CA ARG A 478 -16.15 -5.86 7.96
C ARG A 478 -14.72 -5.54 8.44
N GLY A 479 -14.57 -4.89 9.58
CA GLY A 479 -13.29 -4.60 10.22
C GLY A 479 -12.53 -3.41 9.62
N HIS A 480 -13.21 -2.52 8.89
CA HIS A 480 -12.63 -1.29 8.33
C HIS A 480 -12.52 -0.18 9.39
N PHE A 481 -13.52 -0.04 10.27
CA PHE A 481 -13.54 0.96 11.36
C PHE A 481 -13.26 0.33 12.73
N ALA A 482 -12.86 1.15 13.70
CA ALA A 482 -12.68 0.70 15.09
C ALA A 482 -14.03 0.59 15.83
N SER A 483 -14.97 1.48 15.50
CA SER A 483 -16.40 1.39 15.86
C SER A 483 -17.24 2.22 14.89
N VAL A 484 -18.57 2.23 15.05
CA VAL A 484 -19.48 3.14 14.32
C VAL A 484 -19.11 4.61 14.52
N TRP A 485 -18.59 4.95 15.69
CA TRP A 485 -18.20 6.32 16.06
C TRP A 485 -16.75 6.66 15.70
N GLN A 486 -15.83 5.69 15.80
CA GLN A 486 -14.40 5.88 15.54
C GLN A 486 -14.01 5.29 14.18
N ARG A 487 -13.97 6.16 13.16
CA ARG A 487 -13.93 5.78 11.74
C ARG A 487 -12.66 6.19 10.99
N SER A 488 -11.69 6.76 11.69
CA SER A 488 -10.32 6.95 11.20
C SER A 488 -9.76 5.68 10.54
N LEU A 489 -8.92 5.83 9.53
CA LEU A 489 -8.40 4.70 8.75
C LEU A 489 -6.96 4.30 9.16
N TYR A 490 -6.13 5.26 9.60
CA TYR A 490 -4.69 5.05 9.73
C TYR A 490 -4.28 4.73 11.16
N ASN A 491 -4.85 3.64 11.69
CA ASN A 491 -4.86 3.36 13.13
C ASN A 491 -3.73 2.46 13.63
N VAL A 492 -3.31 2.69 14.87
CA VAL A 492 -2.62 1.69 15.70
C VAL A 492 -3.68 0.95 16.52
N LYS A 493 -3.74 -0.38 16.36
CA LYS A 493 -4.67 -1.23 17.12
C LYS A 493 -4.22 -1.35 18.58
N GLY A 494 -5.19 -1.36 19.50
CA GLY A 494 -4.96 -1.56 20.94
C GLY A 494 -4.69 -0.28 21.73
N LEU A 495 -4.76 0.90 21.12
CA LEU A 495 -4.82 2.17 21.85
C LEU A 495 -6.19 2.32 22.54
N LYS A 496 -6.21 2.82 23.78
CA LYS A 496 -7.41 3.21 24.52
C LYS A 496 -8.21 4.22 23.70
N ALA A 497 -9.47 3.88 23.39
CA ALA A 497 -10.37 4.70 22.60
C ALA A 497 -11.53 5.21 23.46
N GLN A 498 -11.65 6.53 23.60
CA GLN A 498 -12.80 7.19 24.22
C GLN A 498 -12.94 8.61 23.64
N PRO A 499 -14.16 9.18 23.54
CA PRO A 499 -14.37 10.46 22.85
C PRO A 499 -13.69 11.64 23.56
N TRP A 500 -13.82 11.73 24.89
CA TRP A 500 -13.32 12.84 25.70
C TRP A 500 -12.26 12.38 26.70
N TRP A 501 -11.28 13.24 26.98
CA TRP A 501 -10.16 12.93 27.86
C TRP A 501 -9.94 14.04 28.90
N THR A 502 -9.50 13.65 30.09
CA THR A 502 -8.96 14.59 31.08
C THR A 502 -7.44 14.70 30.97
N ALA A 503 -6.88 15.84 31.37
CA ALA A 503 -5.42 16.07 31.39
C ALA A 503 -4.63 15.04 32.24
N ARG A 504 -5.30 14.37 33.19
CA ARG A 504 -4.69 13.30 34.01
C ARG A 504 -4.61 11.98 33.24
N GLU A 505 -5.60 11.65 32.42
CA GLU A 505 -5.59 10.42 31.60
C GLU A 505 -4.61 10.50 30.43
N THR A 506 -4.33 11.69 29.90
CA THR A 506 -3.33 11.87 28.85
C THR A 506 -1.89 11.90 29.38
N GLY A 507 -1.69 12.06 30.69
CA GLY A 507 -0.38 12.26 31.32
C GLY A 507 0.26 13.64 31.06
N TYR A 508 -0.13 14.35 29.99
CA TYR A 508 0.41 15.64 29.55
C TYR A 508 -0.04 16.83 30.41
N THR A 509 -0.08 16.65 31.73
CA THR A 509 -0.56 17.65 32.70
C THR A 509 0.25 18.94 32.68
N GLU A 510 1.56 18.90 32.43
CA GLU A 510 2.40 20.11 32.35
C GLU A 510 2.17 20.91 31.06
N LEU A 511 1.90 20.26 29.93
CA LEU A 511 1.47 20.96 28.71
C LEU A 511 0.13 21.67 28.94
N VAL A 512 -0.86 20.98 29.53
CA VAL A 512 -2.16 21.58 29.83
C VAL A 512 -2.03 22.74 30.82
N LYS A 513 -1.28 22.58 31.92
CA LYS A 513 -0.98 23.68 32.87
C LYS A 513 -0.28 24.86 32.18
N SER A 514 0.65 24.59 31.26
CA SER A 514 1.37 25.62 30.52
C SER A 514 0.44 26.41 29.60
N LEU A 515 -0.47 25.72 28.89
CA LEU A 515 -1.49 26.33 28.05
C LEU A 515 -2.49 27.16 28.90
N GLU A 516 -3.08 26.59 29.96
CA GLU A 516 -4.02 27.30 30.84
C GLU A 516 -3.36 28.44 31.64
N LYS A 517 -2.06 28.40 31.92
CA LYS A 517 -1.36 29.49 32.61
C LYS A 517 -1.03 30.66 31.68
N ASN A 518 -0.69 30.37 30.42
CA ASN A 518 -0.22 31.37 29.46
C ASN A 518 -1.29 31.77 28.42
N TRP A 519 -2.55 31.35 28.58
CA TRP A 519 -3.60 31.52 27.57
C TRP A 519 -3.78 32.94 27.05
N LYS A 520 -3.63 33.96 27.90
CA LYS A 520 -3.74 35.37 27.49
C LYS A 520 -2.62 35.77 26.52
N LEU A 521 -1.39 35.33 26.77
CA LEU A 521 -0.26 35.56 25.86
C LEU A 521 -0.49 34.88 24.50
N ILE A 522 -1.03 33.66 24.50
CA ILE A 522 -1.37 32.92 23.28
C ILE A 522 -2.50 33.65 22.51
N ARG A 523 -3.56 34.04 23.22
CA ARG A 523 -4.68 34.85 22.66
C ARG A 523 -4.18 36.15 22.05
N ASP A 524 -3.41 36.93 22.79
CA ASP A 524 -3.01 38.29 22.41
C ASP A 524 -2.06 38.27 21.21
N GLU A 525 -1.19 37.27 21.09
CA GLU A 525 -0.39 37.03 19.88
C GLU A 525 -1.26 36.59 18.68
N GLY A 526 -2.29 35.75 18.89
CA GLY A 526 -3.24 35.36 17.85
C GLY A 526 -4.09 36.53 17.32
N LEU A 527 -4.62 37.37 18.21
CA LEU A 527 -5.36 38.59 17.85
C LEU A 527 -4.48 39.57 17.07
N ALA A 528 -3.22 39.77 17.50
CA ALA A 528 -2.24 40.58 16.78
C ALA A 528 -1.83 40.03 15.39
N VAL A 529 -2.25 38.81 15.03
CA VAL A 529 -2.18 38.28 13.65
C VAL A 529 -3.46 38.57 12.85
N MET A 530 -4.62 38.50 13.50
CA MET A 530 -5.92 38.83 12.87
C MET A 530 -6.00 40.30 12.44
N ASP A 531 -5.50 41.23 13.25
CA ASP A 531 -5.61 42.68 13.01
C ASP A 531 -4.69 43.20 11.87
N LYS A 532 -3.86 42.34 11.27
CA LYS A 532 -2.92 42.72 10.20
C LYS A 532 -3.67 42.87 8.86
N LYS A 533 -3.34 43.94 8.10
CA LYS A 533 -3.87 44.21 6.74
C LYS A 533 -3.72 43.07 5.73
N ARG A 534 -2.87 42.09 6.01
CA ARG A 534 -2.91 40.75 5.43
C ARG A 534 -3.01 39.78 6.60
N SER A 535 -4.19 39.22 6.84
CA SER A 535 -4.36 38.15 7.81
C SER A 535 -3.56 36.93 7.36
N LEU A 536 -2.89 36.26 8.30
CA LEU A 536 -2.21 34.98 8.04
C LEU A 536 -3.15 33.77 8.25
N PHE A 537 -4.43 34.02 8.54
CA PHE A 537 -5.45 32.97 8.60
C PHE A 537 -5.90 32.58 7.19
N LEU A 538 -5.63 31.34 6.80
CA LEU A 538 -6.13 30.72 5.58
C LEU A 538 -7.48 30.04 5.86
N PRO A 539 -8.43 29.98 4.91
CA PRO A 539 -9.63 29.15 5.07
C PRO A 539 -9.29 27.68 5.39
N GLU A 540 -10.21 26.96 6.05
CA GLU A 540 -10.12 25.49 6.08
C GLU A 540 -10.63 24.94 4.74
N ASP A 541 -9.80 24.23 3.96
CA ASP A 541 -10.16 23.83 2.59
C ASP A 541 -10.64 22.37 2.46
N GLU A 542 -10.69 21.60 3.55
CA GLU A 542 -11.08 20.18 3.68
C GLU A 542 -12.57 19.88 3.34
N ASN A 543 -13.33 20.85 2.79
CA ASN A 543 -14.76 20.75 2.46
C ASN A 543 -15.63 20.21 3.63
N LEU A 544 -15.29 20.56 4.88
CA LEU A 544 -16.00 20.14 6.09
C LEU A 544 -17.15 21.08 6.51
N ARG A 545 -17.21 22.31 5.98
CA ARG A 545 -18.28 23.27 6.28
C ARG A 545 -19.58 22.92 5.54
N GLU A 546 -20.72 23.12 6.21
CA GLU A 546 -22.00 23.36 5.53
C GLU A 546 -22.08 24.82 5.08
N LYS A 547 -21.72 25.75 5.97
CA LYS A 547 -21.95 27.20 5.85
C LYS A 547 -21.06 27.97 6.82
N GLY A 548 -20.96 29.29 6.61
CA GLY A 548 -20.20 30.24 7.44
C GLY A 548 -18.69 30.22 7.19
N ASP A 549 -17.95 31.02 7.95
CA ASP A 549 -16.52 31.23 7.77
C ASP A 549 -15.70 30.59 8.90
N TRP A 550 -14.77 29.70 8.52
CA TRP A 550 -13.78 29.09 9.41
C TRP A 550 -12.41 29.14 8.73
N SER A 551 -11.45 29.73 9.44
CA SER A 551 -10.06 29.89 9.01
C SER A 551 -9.08 29.43 10.10
N GLN A 552 -7.87 29.10 9.69
CA GLN A 552 -6.79 28.56 10.50
C GLN A 552 -5.47 29.31 10.28
N PHE A 553 -4.64 29.39 11.33
CA PHE A 553 -3.28 29.91 11.23
C PHE A 553 -2.32 28.92 11.92
N THR A 554 -1.55 28.19 11.10
CA THR A 554 -0.83 26.98 11.48
C THR A 554 0.65 27.24 11.79
N LEU A 555 1.09 26.78 12.96
CA LEU A 555 2.44 26.96 13.50
C LEU A 555 3.30 25.69 13.36
N TRP A 556 2.67 24.51 13.52
CA TRP A 556 3.27 23.21 13.22
C TRP A 556 2.29 22.34 12.41
N GLN A 557 2.82 21.57 11.46
CA GLN A 557 2.12 20.52 10.70
C GLN A 557 3.11 19.39 10.44
N GLN A 558 2.68 18.12 10.50
CA GLN A 558 3.56 16.95 10.31
C GLN A 558 4.81 16.96 11.22
N GLY A 559 4.72 17.57 12.41
CA GLY A 559 5.85 17.76 13.32
C GLY A 559 6.96 18.69 12.80
N ARG A 560 6.67 19.52 11.80
CA ARG A 560 7.55 20.56 11.26
C ARG A 560 7.05 21.94 11.67
N LYS A 561 7.95 22.82 12.07
CA LYS A 561 7.66 24.20 12.46
C LYS A 561 7.57 25.11 11.22
N ASN A 562 6.54 25.95 11.14
CA ASN A 562 6.46 27.02 10.16
C ASN A 562 7.15 28.28 10.74
N GLU A 563 8.41 28.50 10.35
CA GLU A 563 9.20 29.63 10.84
C GLU A 563 8.63 31.00 10.44
N ASN A 564 7.91 31.10 9.32
CA ASN A 564 7.26 32.35 8.90
C ASN A 564 6.02 32.66 9.75
N ALA A 565 5.25 31.64 10.13
CA ALA A 565 4.17 31.78 11.11
C ALA A 565 4.72 32.13 12.50
N CYS A 566 5.73 31.41 12.98
CA CYS A 566 6.31 31.64 14.31
C CYS A 566 6.96 33.02 14.49
N LYS A 567 7.47 33.67 13.43
CA LYS A 567 7.91 35.09 13.48
C LYS A 567 6.79 36.04 13.92
N SER A 568 5.52 35.70 13.67
CA SER A 568 4.36 36.51 14.07
C SER A 568 3.82 36.20 15.46
N VAL A 569 4.15 35.03 16.04
CA VAL A 569 3.69 34.59 17.39
C VAL A 569 4.86 33.99 18.20
N PRO A 570 5.97 34.75 18.37
CA PRO A 570 7.24 34.19 18.82
C PRO A 570 7.20 33.64 20.25
N LYS A 571 6.41 34.23 21.15
CA LYS A 571 6.34 33.76 22.55
C LYS A 571 5.56 32.45 22.64
N THR A 572 4.50 32.32 21.85
CA THR A 572 3.71 31.08 21.73
C THR A 572 4.56 29.94 21.18
N CYS A 573 5.36 30.18 20.13
CA CYS A 573 6.26 29.15 19.61
C CYS A 573 7.37 28.77 20.61
N ALA A 574 8.02 29.75 21.27
CA ALA A 574 9.04 29.49 22.31
C ALA A 574 8.50 28.85 23.61
N LEU A 575 7.18 28.87 23.81
CA LEU A 575 6.50 28.10 24.85
C LEU A 575 6.32 26.64 24.43
N LEU A 576 5.93 26.39 23.18
CA LEU A 576 5.61 25.08 22.63
C LEU A 576 6.82 24.20 22.32
N GLU A 577 7.96 24.79 21.94
CA GLU A 577 9.23 24.08 21.68
C GLU A 577 9.72 23.23 22.88
N ARG A 578 9.14 23.45 24.07
CA ARG A 578 9.39 22.69 25.30
C ARG A 578 8.65 21.35 25.38
N PHE A 579 7.67 21.13 24.50
CA PHE A 579 6.71 20.02 24.54
C PHE A 579 6.81 19.15 23.26
N PRO A 580 7.79 18.22 23.18
CA PRO A 580 7.98 17.36 22.02
C PRO A 580 6.83 16.36 21.79
N GLU A 581 5.95 16.15 22.76
CA GLU A 581 4.69 15.40 22.60
C GLU A 581 3.72 16.06 21.61
N ALA A 582 3.79 17.39 21.46
CA ALA A 582 2.99 18.20 20.55
C ALA A 582 3.80 18.62 19.31
N THR A 583 4.94 19.31 19.52
CA THR A 583 5.76 19.82 18.41
C THR A 583 6.42 18.72 17.58
N GLY A 584 6.65 17.54 18.18
CA GLY A 584 7.06 16.32 17.50
C GLY A 584 5.90 15.42 17.04
N CYS A 585 4.64 15.86 17.14
CA CYS A 585 3.47 15.13 16.65
C CYS A 585 3.45 15.18 15.11
N ARG A 586 3.94 14.12 14.48
CA ARG A 586 4.01 14.02 13.01
C ARG A 586 2.70 13.58 12.36
N ARG A 587 1.63 13.47 13.15
CA ARG A 587 0.29 13.06 12.72
C ARG A 587 -0.78 14.10 13.10
N GLY A 588 -0.38 15.35 13.18
CA GLY A 588 -1.16 16.40 13.82
C GLY A 588 -0.56 17.78 13.62
N GLN A 589 -1.31 18.77 14.07
CA GLN A 589 -1.08 20.18 13.80
C GLN A 589 -1.10 20.99 15.11
N ILE A 590 -0.46 22.15 15.10
CA ILE A 590 -0.63 23.18 16.13
C ILE A 590 -1.05 24.46 15.42
N LYS A 591 -2.30 24.90 15.63
CA LYS A 591 -2.91 25.99 14.86
C LYS A 591 -3.91 26.80 15.67
N TYR A 592 -3.98 28.10 15.42
CA TYR A 592 -5.14 28.90 15.79
C TYR A 592 -6.31 28.54 14.87
N SER A 593 -7.53 28.49 15.40
CA SER A 593 -8.77 28.31 14.61
C SER A 593 -9.78 29.38 15.01
N ILE A 594 -10.17 30.20 14.03
CA ILE A 594 -11.23 31.20 14.16
C ILE A 594 -12.49 30.73 13.41
N MET A 595 -13.64 30.90 14.04
CA MET A 595 -14.93 30.51 13.47
C MET A 595 -15.96 31.62 13.70
N HIS A 596 -16.65 32.04 12.65
CA HIS A 596 -17.54 33.19 12.65
C HIS A 596 -19.01 32.80 12.89
N PRO A 597 -19.88 33.76 13.25
CA PRO A 597 -21.33 33.55 13.38
C PRO A 597 -21.96 32.83 12.18
N GLY A 598 -22.91 31.92 12.47
CA GLY A 598 -23.63 31.14 11.46
C GLY A 598 -22.86 29.96 10.89
N THR A 599 -21.68 29.63 11.42
CA THR A 599 -20.85 28.53 10.91
C THR A 599 -21.31 27.18 11.44
N HIS A 600 -21.40 26.19 10.55
CA HIS A 600 -21.63 24.80 10.89
C HIS A 600 -20.65 23.89 10.14
N VAL A 601 -20.01 22.99 10.88
CA VAL A 601 -19.09 21.97 10.36
C VAL A 601 -19.76 20.61 10.50
N TRP A 602 -19.87 19.89 9.39
CA TRP A 602 -20.52 18.58 9.29
C TRP A 602 -19.95 17.54 10.28
N PRO A 603 -20.70 16.48 10.61
CA PRO A 603 -20.15 15.31 11.28
C PRO A 603 -18.96 14.72 10.50
N HIS A 604 -17.77 14.72 11.10
CA HIS A 604 -16.54 14.20 10.48
C HIS A 604 -15.67 13.46 11.50
N THR A 605 -14.68 12.73 11.02
CA THR A 605 -13.63 12.10 11.84
C THR A 605 -12.28 12.49 11.29
N GLY A 606 -11.32 12.73 12.17
CA GLY A 606 -9.92 12.82 11.82
C GLY A 606 -9.35 11.47 11.33
N PRO A 607 -8.15 11.50 10.75
CA PRO A 607 -7.60 10.43 9.92
C PRO A 607 -7.04 9.25 10.71
N THR A 608 -6.68 9.48 11.97
CA THR A 608 -5.85 8.57 12.76
C THR A 608 -6.16 8.62 14.26
N ASN A 609 -6.34 7.45 14.89
CA ASN A 609 -6.42 7.33 16.35
C ASN A 609 -5.07 7.54 17.08
N CYS A 610 -4.03 7.98 16.35
CA CYS A 610 -2.68 8.15 16.87
C CYS A 610 -2.44 9.53 17.51
N ARG A 611 -3.42 10.43 17.48
CA ARG A 611 -3.38 11.75 18.11
C ARG A 611 -4.51 11.93 19.11
N LEU A 612 -4.36 12.89 20.02
CA LEU A 612 -5.46 13.48 20.78
C LEU A 612 -5.41 14.99 20.55
N ARG A 613 -6.57 15.62 20.38
CA ARG A 613 -6.70 17.03 20.04
C ARG A 613 -7.06 17.86 21.27
N MET A 614 -6.17 18.78 21.65
CA MET A 614 -6.44 19.75 22.70
C MET A 614 -7.00 21.04 22.10
N HIS A 615 -8.09 21.56 22.65
CA HIS A 615 -8.66 22.88 22.33
C HIS A 615 -8.59 23.80 23.54
N LEU A 616 -7.67 24.76 23.52
CA LEU A 616 -7.62 25.88 24.48
C LEU A 616 -8.56 27.00 24.01
N GLY A 617 -9.50 27.44 24.86
CA GLY A 617 -10.35 28.59 24.56
C GLY A 617 -9.58 29.91 24.68
N LEU A 618 -9.64 30.78 23.66
CA LEU A 618 -8.94 32.07 23.63
C LEU A 618 -9.89 33.27 23.64
N VAL A 619 -10.91 33.27 22.79
CA VAL A 619 -12.02 34.23 22.80
C VAL A 619 -13.29 33.45 22.55
N ILE A 620 -14.13 33.29 23.58
CA ILE A 620 -15.31 32.42 23.54
C ILE A 620 -16.59 33.24 23.81
N PRO A 621 -17.51 33.36 22.83
CA PRO A 621 -18.84 33.90 23.07
C PRO A 621 -19.57 33.09 24.17
N LYS A 622 -20.26 33.79 25.08
CA LYS A 622 -20.91 33.18 26.25
C LYS A 622 -21.88 32.03 25.93
N GLU A 623 -22.54 32.12 24.78
CA GLU A 623 -23.55 31.18 24.29
C GLU A 623 -23.38 30.98 22.77
N GLY A 624 -24.01 29.94 22.20
CA GLY A 624 -24.00 29.66 20.76
C GLY A 624 -22.79 28.87 20.22
N CYS A 625 -21.71 28.71 20.99
CA CYS A 625 -20.53 27.94 20.58
C CYS A 625 -20.48 26.55 21.24
N ARG A 626 -20.64 25.47 20.46
CA ARG A 626 -20.55 24.08 20.97
C ARG A 626 -19.88 23.10 20.01
N ILE A 627 -19.33 22.03 20.57
CA ILE A 627 -18.76 20.87 19.87
C ILE A 627 -19.40 19.58 20.39
N ARG A 628 -19.81 18.69 19.49
CA ARG A 628 -20.17 17.30 19.79
C ARG A 628 -18.95 16.41 19.51
N CYS A 629 -18.69 15.43 20.37
CA CYS A 629 -17.83 14.28 20.04
C CYS A 629 -18.54 12.99 20.48
N ALA A 630 -18.70 12.05 19.54
CA ALA A 630 -19.66 10.96 19.61
C ALA A 630 -21.06 11.42 20.03
N GLN A 631 -21.49 11.11 21.25
CA GLN A 631 -22.83 11.42 21.79
C GLN A 631 -22.83 12.63 22.74
N GLU A 632 -21.66 13.07 23.21
CA GLU A 632 -21.54 14.16 24.19
C GLU A 632 -21.33 15.51 23.50
N ASN A 633 -22.12 16.53 23.90
CA ASN A 633 -21.88 17.93 23.55
C ASN A 633 -21.11 18.62 24.69
N ARG A 634 -20.15 19.48 24.35
CA ARG A 634 -19.42 20.34 25.29
C ARG A 634 -19.22 21.75 24.71
N THR A 635 -18.98 22.71 25.60
CA THR A 635 -18.68 24.12 25.30
C THR A 635 -17.24 24.42 25.68
N TRP A 636 -16.62 25.40 25.01
CA TRP A 636 -15.30 25.92 25.41
C TRP A 636 -15.44 26.93 26.56
N GLU A 637 -14.36 27.14 27.30
CA GLU A 637 -14.21 28.22 28.31
C GLU A 637 -12.89 28.95 28.05
N GLU A 638 -12.83 30.26 28.29
CA GLU A 638 -11.60 31.04 28.09
C GLU A 638 -10.50 30.63 29.08
N GLY A 639 -9.31 30.34 28.56
CA GLY A 639 -8.19 29.87 29.34
C GLY A 639 -8.28 28.41 29.81
N LYS A 640 -9.25 27.63 29.30
CA LYS A 640 -9.41 26.21 29.60
C LYS A 640 -9.19 25.29 28.41
N VAL A 641 -8.67 24.10 28.69
CA VAL A 641 -8.39 23.07 27.70
C VAL A 641 -9.44 21.97 27.72
N LEU A 642 -10.19 21.82 26.62
CA LEU A 642 -10.88 20.58 26.29
C LEU A 642 -9.88 19.61 25.62
N ILE A 643 -10.03 18.30 25.85
CA ILE A 643 -9.27 17.27 25.12
C ILE A 643 -10.23 16.20 24.62
N PHE A 644 -10.14 15.86 23.33
CA PHE A 644 -10.91 14.80 22.70
C PHE A 644 -10.05 13.98 21.74
N ASP A 645 -10.52 12.78 21.43
CA ASP A 645 -9.98 11.96 20.34
C ASP A 645 -10.72 12.34 19.06
N ASP A 646 -10.06 13.07 18.14
CA ASP A 646 -10.71 13.56 16.92
C ASP A 646 -10.96 12.44 15.89
N SER A 647 -10.45 11.23 16.10
CA SER A 647 -10.83 10.05 15.31
C SER A 647 -12.27 9.56 15.55
N PHE A 648 -12.92 10.04 16.61
CA PHE A 648 -14.36 9.89 16.83
C PHE A 648 -15.16 10.95 16.06
N GLU A 649 -16.40 10.61 15.68
CA GLU A 649 -17.28 11.55 14.97
C GLU A 649 -17.53 12.80 15.81
N HIS A 650 -17.14 13.95 15.26
CA HIS A 650 -17.34 15.25 15.88
C HIS A 650 -17.94 16.26 14.90
N GLU A 651 -18.63 17.25 15.46
CA GLU A 651 -19.50 18.20 14.76
C GLU A 651 -19.50 19.53 15.53
N VAL A 652 -19.51 20.67 14.84
CA VAL A 652 -19.25 21.98 15.46
C VAL A 652 -20.23 23.03 14.97
N TRP A 653 -20.77 23.81 15.92
CA TRP A 653 -21.71 24.89 15.67
C TRP A 653 -21.19 26.20 16.27
N GLN A 654 -21.42 27.28 15.52
CA GLN A 654 -21.10 28.65 15.88
C GLN A 654 -22.34 29.52 15.61
N ASP A 655 -23.31 29.43 16.52
CA ASP A 655 -24.59 30.13 16.47
C ASP A 655 -24.55 31.47 17.26
N ALA A 656 -23.36 31.97 17.61
CA ALA A 656 -23.18 33.16 18.45
C ALA A 656 -23.15 34.47 17.65
N GLY A 657 -23.34 35.60 18.33
CA GLY A 657 -23.30 36.94 17.71
C GLY A 657 -21.90 37.51 17.42
N SER A 658 -20.82 36.82 17.79
CA SER A 658 -19.42 37.25 17.57
C SER A 658 -18.53 36.05 17.24
N TYR A 659 -17.30 36.30 16.77
CA TYR A 659 -16.36 35.22 16.42
C TYR A 659 -15.90 34.41 17.66
N ARG A 660 -15.46 33.18 17.41
CA ARG A 660 -14.89 32.25 18.41
C ARG A 660 -13.47 31.87 18.01
N LEU A 661 -12.48 32.27 18.81
CA LEU A 661 -11.07 31.93 18.64
C LEU A 661 -10.65 30.84 19.63
N ILE A 662 -10.05 29.76 19.11
CA ILE A 662 -9.44 28.68 19.90
C ILE A 662 -8.00 28.42 19.44
N PHE A 663 -7.20 27.79 20.29
CA PHE A 663 -5.89 27.25 19.95
C PHE A 663 -5.93 25.73 19.98
N ILE A 664 -5.61 25.11 18.85
CA ILE A 664 -5.59 23.66 18.64
C ILE A 664 -4.15 23.18 18.83
N VAL A 665 -3.96 22.17 19.69
CA VAL A 665 -2.67 21.53 19.93
C VAL A 665 -2.87 20.01 19.88
N ASP A 666 -2.46 19.39 18.78
CA ASP A 666 -2.48 17.93 18.67
C ASP A 666 -1.26 17.32 19.38
N VAL A 667 -1.49 16.27 20.17
CA VAL A 667 -0.44 15.47 20.82
C VAL A 667 -0.47 14.03 20.35
N TRP A 668 0.68 13.34 20.38
CA TRP A 668 0.70 11.88 20.25
C TRP A 668 -0.19 11.22 21.29
N HIS A 669 -1.01 10.24 20.88
CA HIS A 669 -1.78 9.39 21.81
C HIS A 669 -0.84 8.80 22.88
N PRO A 670 -1.18 8.90 24.19
CA PRO A 670 -0.24 8.66 25.29
C PRO A 670 0.40 7.27 25.26
N GLU A 671 -0.35 6.24 24.86
CA GLU A 671 0.10 4.84 24.87
C GLU A 671 1.04 4.49 23.71
N LEU A 672 1.23 5.39 22.72
CA LEU A 672 2.22 5.20 21.66
C LEU A 672 3.64 5.22 22.24
N SER A 673 4.38 4.14 22.05
CA SER A 673 5.80 4.07 22.43
C SER A 673 6.64 5.08 21.65
N ALA A 674 7.78 5.48 22.23
CA ALA A 674 8.74 6.36 21.57
C ALA A 674 9.28 5.80 20.24
N GLN A 675 9.23 4.48 20.02
CA GLN A 675 9.55 3.88 18.73
C GLN A 675 8.44 4.13 17.70
N GLN A 676 7.16 3.93 18.05
CA GLN A 676 6.03 4.22 17.17
C GLN A 676 6.00 5.71 16.78
N ARG A 677 6.13 6.63 17.75
CA ARG A 677 6.20 8.08 17.51
C ARG A 677 7.31 8.49 16.53
N ARG A 678 8.41 7.72 16.45
CA ARG A 678 9.50 7.91 15.49
C ARG A 678 9.36 7.15 14.16
N THR A 679 8.47 6.17 14.03
CA THR A 679 8.46 5.23 12.88
C THR A 679 7.13 5.10 12.14
N LEU A 680 6.02 5.60 12.71
CA LEU A 680 4.79 5.82 11.95
C LEU A 680 5.07 6.84 10.83
N PRO A 681 4.44 6.71 9.64
CA PRO A 681 4.49 7.76 8.63
C PRO A 681 3.80 9.03 9.15
N ALA A 682 4.08 10.16 8.50
CA ALA A 682 3.39 11.41 8.78
C ALA A 682 1.92 11.34 8.32
N ILE A 683 1.10 12.23 8.90
CA ILE A 683 -0.32 12.55 8.62
C ILE A 683 -0.52 14.00 9.12
#